data_AF-A0A2W4NVS7-F1
#
_entry.id   AF-A0A2W4NVS7-F1
#
_cell.length_a   1.000
_cell.length_b   1.000
_cell.length_c   1.000
_cell.angle_alpha   90.00
_cell.angle_beta   90.00
_cell.angle_gamma   90.00
#
_symmetry.space_group_name_H-M   'P 1'
#
loop_
_entity.id
_entity.type
_entity.pdbx_description
1 polymer ?
#
loop_
_entity_poly.entity_id
_entity_poly.type
_entity_poly.pdbx_seq_one_letter_code
_entity_poly.pdbx_strand_id
1 'polypeptide(L)'
;MESGAPQPARAARRGSVFARTKRLGPILLLLLGCSRNEEAAQSTYYERKIAPILIKSCATSPTGSGCHVLSDDGRHALGNLSVGSYEELTFRRDLLIEYGPYGLPGLLLKAVPDFRIHLSTWDSSEPIVITTDIAHVGDRAIDFTSPSFTTLEQWIARGANENNAETTNESLLRGACVETLGSDPEFDPSVEPDTSDYETFARDVNPLLGQRCAAGNCHGLPSNSLYLTCGTTEEQKRWNYFAVRDYVSVDADASEIVRRVLAPAAGGTYHEGGAIFHSSADADYQKILEWARQKGGPTSPADDPEFRLFAERVQPMLVKRGCMQLGCHSVTMFHDYRLRGGSGGHFGLPATRRNYRLTLEQLALESPDPNASRLFRKNLPPEAGGILHRGGPLFAGDGRPEDCDLEQAETGPLDEQRPYCVILAWFERERAKRMSALPPLEAIVYVRRPPRQGRHWPQDFEEFEPGAEVVQVDATLGDGGTIALGAETSLSSLCGLDPAETDARRPAVSWDGRRVAFSARTGASEPFRIYVVENGACEVEPSIDAPPVDEDGKPVPTNDELVHNFDPAFAPDGRIVFTSTRGNVMNRAAFSYQGPQRTPADPSKLNANLYVLDAPGSIRQLTFLLNQEILPSFMRDGRLIFTTEKRAPGFYQLAGRRQNLDGGDYHPLFGQRPTIGYTQMTDIIELADKNFAAILSERGARYGAGALAIINRSVGIDQASTDPADYLVDPGAITYINERFYQHSQSLWDPEATGKLSGTNGAYHGPSPLPDGRLLVSYAAGVTDLASFSADFDVVIADPLRPGERVPLLTGPDDELWPVAVYGKSDVLGVFRSRIDEVNGAVLLDPALDGRSEVTILDTPILASLLFQNTRSGRRVEIGNILEIWESLPPEPGVTSFAAGGAYVTDDAYGSLYVRRAFLGQVKPYADGSAQMLLRGGVPIVLATDIRLAGDPAPMRHFQREEMQFYPNERARQSFPRPLFNGMCGGCHGSFDGAEVHVAANPDVLTRASAVEAFDPSREPTDLTTVTSTVPQGPEFP
;
A
#
# COMPACT_ATOMS: atom_id res chain seq x y z
N MET A 1 35.23 39.31 17.95
CA MET A 1 35.73 40.68 18.15
C MET A 1 35.50 41.45 16.86
N GLU A 2 34.69 42.50 16.96
CA GLU A 2 34.70 43.78 16.20
C GLU A 2 34.98 43.73 14.68
N SER A 3 33.98 43.93 13.82
CA SER A 3 33.32 45.20 13.44
C SER A 3 34.13 46.07 12.46
N GLY A 4 33.45 46.66 11.48
CA GLY A 4 33.84 47.96 10.91
C GLY A 4 34.18 48.02 9.43
N ALA A 5 33.23 48.54 8.64
CA ALA A 5 33.44 49.13 7.31
C ALA A 5 34.42 50.34 7.35
N PRO A 6 34.85 50.92 6.20
CA PRO A 6 34.05 51.99 5.59
C PRO A 6 34.22 52.25 4.05
N GLN A 7 33.21 52.90 3.47
CA GLN A 7 33.23 53.75 2.25
C GLN A 7 33.65 55.21 2.62
N PRO A 8 33.64 56.26 1.76
CA PRO A 8 33.80 56.44 0.30
C PRO A 8 34.71 57.67 -0.07
N ALA A 9 34.92 57.99 -1.36
CA ALA A 9 35.22 59.38 -1.79
C ALA A 9 34.93 59.68 -3.28
N ARG A 10 34.30 60.84 -3.51
CA ARG A 10 33.96 61.51 -4.77
C ARG A 10 35.14 62.28 -5.38
N ALA A 11 35.11 62.53 -6.69
CA ALA A 11 35.68 63.74 -7.31
C ALA A 11 34.87 64.19 -8.55
N ALA A 12 34.89 65.50 -8.81
CA ALA A 12 33.97 66.22 -9.70
C ALA A 12 34.68 67.12 -10.74
N ARG A 13 33.95 67.45 -11.82
CA ARG A 13 34.04 68.63 -12.73
C ARG A 13 35.25 68.70 -13.71
N ARG A 14 35.20 69.30 -14.91
CA ARG A 14 34.45 70.45 -15.50
C ARG A 14 34.70 70.52 -17.04
N GLY A 15 33.83 71.15 -17.83
CA GLY A 15 34.21 71.72 -19.15
C GLY A 15 33.03 72.04 -20.09
N SER A 16 32.92 73.29 -20.52
CA SER A 16 31.81 73.95 -21.24
C SER A 16 32.13 74.28 -22.72
N VAL A 17 31.13 74.55 -23.58
CA VAL A 17 30.91 75.82 -24.36
C VAL A 17 29.72 75.72 -25.35
N PHE A 18 29.07 76.88 -25.55
CA PHE A 18 27.85 77.25 -26.29
C PHE A 18 27.96 77.30 -27.83
N ALA A 19 26.80 77.13 -28.52
CA ALA A 19 26.38 78.00 -29.63
C ALA A 19 24.83 78.00 -29.82
N ARG A 20 24.26 79.19 -30.07
CA ARG A 20 22.83 79.51 -30.27
C ARG A 20 22.50 79.67 -31.77
N THR A 21 21.25 79.37 -32.18
CA THR A 21 20.53 80.18 -33.20
C THR A 21 19.00 80.13 -33.04
N LYS A 22 18.29 81.06 -33.69
CA LYS A 22 17.05 81.75 -33.27
C LYS A 22 15.70 81.10 -33.67
N ARG A 23 14.73 81.22 -32.73
CA ARG A 23 13.28 81.60 -32.79
C ARG A 23 12.46 81.50 -34.10
N LEU A 24 11.30 80.82 -33.98
CA LEU A 24 9.94 81.28 -34.36
C LEU A 24 8.89 80.42 -33.62
N GLY A 25 7.82 81.02 -33.08
CA GLY A 25 6.59 80.34 -32.63
C GLY A 25 5.38 80.94 -33.37
N PRO A 26 4.09 80.62 -33.07
CA PRO A 26 3.54 79.77 -32.00
C PRO A 26 2.41 78.80 -32.50
N ILE A 27 1.64 78.20 -31.55
CA ILE A 27 0.26 77.64 -31.64
C ILE A 27 0.10 76.10 -31.46
N LEU A 28 -0.36 75.74 -30.25
CA LEU A 28 -1.50 74.85 -29.92
C LEU A 28 -1.45 73.36 -30.34
N LEU A 29 -1.31 72.45 -29.36
CA LEU A 29 -2.33 71.47 -28.91
C LEU A 29 -1.70 70.33 -28.08
N LEU A 30 -2.43 69.97 -27.03
CA LEU A 30 -2.24 68.88 -26.07
C LEU A 30 -1.74 67.56 -26.69
N LEU A 31 -0.57 67.10 -26.25
CA LEU A 31 -0.20 65.67 -26.24
C LEU A 31 0.53 65.35 -24.94
N LEU A 32 -0.23 65.15 -23.87
CA LEU A 32 0.21 64.32 -22.74
C LEU A 32 0.31 62.89 -23.26
N GLY A 33 1.48 62.56 -23.82
CA GLY A 33 1.84 61.18 -24.14
C GLY A 33 1.97 60.39 -22.85
N CYS A 34 1.13 59.38 -22.68
CA CYS A 34 1.25 58.36 -21.65
C CYS A 34 2.64 57.73 -21.72
N SER A 35 3.48 57.95 -20.71
CA SER A 35 4.60 57.04 -20.46
C SER A 35 3.98 55.70 -20.04
N ARG A 36 3.95 54.72 -20.96
CA ARG A 36 3.65 53.33 -20.61
C ARG A 36 4.68 52.92 -19.55
N ASN A 37 4.20 52.56 -18.37
CA ASN A 37 5.06 52.02 -17.33
C ASN A 37 5.61 50.67 -17.82
N GLU A 38 6.89 50.59 -18.16
CA GLU A 38 7.49 49.37 -18.72
C GLU A 38 7.43 48.19 -17.74
N GLU A 39 7.37 48.43 -16.42
CA GLU A 39 7.10 47.41 -15.39
C GLU A 39 5.73 46.74 -15.54
N ALA A 40 4.69 47.47 -15.99
CA ALA A 40 3.37 46.89 -16.21
C ALA A 40 3.31 46.00 -17.47
N ALA A 41 4.29 46.13 -18.38
CA ALA A 41 4.41 45.31 -19.57
C ALA A 41 5.13 43.96 -19.32
N GLN A 42 5.76 43.78 -18.15
CA GLN A 42 6.49 42.56 -17.78
C GLN A 42 5.79 41.66 -16.76
N SER A 43 4.69 42.10 -16.15
CA SER A 43 3.96 41.27 -15.17
C SER A 43 2.93 40.34 -15.81
N THR A 44 2.65 39.20 -15.18
CA THR A 44 1.65 38.23 -15.65
C THR A 44 0.25 38.53 -15.10
N TYR A 45 -0.79 37.84 -15.60
CA TYR A 45 -2.12 37.96 -14.99
C TYR A 45 -2.10 37.47 -13.54
N TYR A 46 -1.41 36.35 -13.29
CA TYR A 46 -1.24 35.75 -11.97
C TYR A 46 -0.67 36.76 -10.97
N GLU A 47 0.48 37.38 -11.29
CA GLU A 47 1.15 38.35 -10.39
C GLU A 47 0.27 39.54 -10.04
N ARG A 48 -0.53 40.04 -11.00
CA ARG A 48 -1.38 41.22 -10.79
C ARG A 48 -2.70 40.94 -10.10
N LYS A 49 -3.28 39.75 -10.32
CA LYS A 49 -4.69 39.47 -9.99
C LYS A 49 -4.87 38.31 -9.02
N ILE A 50 -4.00 37.31 -9.05
CA ILE A 50 -4.15 36.06 -8.30
C ILE A 50 -3.21 36.04 -7.10
N ALA A 51 -1.91 36.26 -7.31
CA ALA A 51 -0.91 36.25 -6.26
C ALA A 51 -1.25 37.17 -5.07
N PRO A 52 -1.74 38.41 -5.26
CA PRO A 52 -2.09 39.28 -4.13
C PRO A 52 -3.22 38.72 -3.25
N ILE A 53 -4.14 37.94 -3.84
CA ILE A 53 -5.22 37.27 -3.11
C ILE A 53 -4.63 36.11 -2.31
N LEU A 54 -3.91 35.20 -2.97
CA LEU A 54 -3.38 33.99 -2.35
C LEU A 54 -2.33 34.30 -1.28
N ILE A 55 -1.42 35.25 -1.52
CA ILE A 55 -0.41 35.63 -0.54
C ILE A 55 -1.09 36.19 0.72
N LYS A 56 -2.04 37.11 0.56
CA LYS A 56 -2.74 37.74 1.68
C LYS A 56 -3.59 36.73 2.47
N SER A 57 -4.28 35.83 1.79
CA SER A 57 -5.24 34.91 2.40
C SER A 57 -4.62 33.59 2.88
N CYS A 58 -3.53 33.13 2.24
CA CYS A 58 -3.00 31.78 2.44
C CYS A 58 -1.51 31.75 2.85
N ALA A 59 -0.70 32.73 2.44
CA ALA A 59 0.70 32.79 2.84
C ALA A 59 0.88 33.50 4.20
N THR A 60 0.11 34.57 4.46
CA THR A 60 0.22 35.37 5.68
C THR A 60 -0.92 35.11 6.66
N SER A 61 -0.64 34.51 7.81
CA SER A 61 -1.59 34.44 8.93
C SER A 61 -1.76 35.80 9.63
N PRO A 62 -2.95 36.12 10.20
CA PRO A 62 -3.12 37.23 11.15
C PRO A 62 -2.14 37.21 12.33
N THR A 63 -1.61 36.03 12.69
CA THR A 63 -0.61 35.83 13.76
C THR A 63 0.84 35.99 13.28
N GLY A 64 1.07 36.33 12.01
CA GLY A 64 2.41 36.52 11.43
C GLY A 64 3.15 35.23 11.08
N SER A 65 2.50 34.07 11.19
CA SER A 65 3.05 32.78 10.75
C SER A 65 2.88 32.59 9.24
N GLY A 66 3.93 32.16 8.55
CA GLY A 66 3.86 31.74 7.15
C GLY A 66 3.25 30.34 7.05
N CYS A 67 2.10 30.18 6.39
CA CYS A 67 1.48 28.86 6.21
C CYS A 67 1.95 28.21 4.89
N HIS A 68 1.48 28.73 3.76
CA HIS A 68 1.78 28.18 2.43
C HIS A 68 2.93 28.92 1.75
N VAL A 69 4.08 28.97 2.44
CA VAL A 69 5.33 29.57 1.95
C VAL A 69 6.41 28.50 1.95
N LEU A 70 7.18 28.45 0.87
CA LEU A 70 8.32 27.56 0.74
C LEU A 70 9.36 27.84 1.84
N SER A 71 9.90 26.78 2.43
CA SER A 71 11.00 26.84 3.39
C SER A 71 12.27 27.40 2.74
N ASP A 72 13.20 27.89 3.57
CA ASP A 72 14.47 28.49 3.12
C ASP A 72 15.34 27.53 2.27
N ASP A 73 15.18 26.22 2.45
CA ASP A 73 15.85 25.18 1.66
C ASP A 73 15.17 24.88 0.31
N GLY A 74 14.01 25.49 0.05
CA GLY A 74 13.25 25.31 -1.18
C GLY A 74 12.48 23.99 -1.29
N ARG A 75 12.38 23.19 -0.22
CA ARG A 75 11.91 21.79 -0.32
C ARG A 75 10.57 21.50 0.35
N HIS A 76 10.17 22.30 1.33
CA HIS A 76 9.02 22.00 2.18
C HIS A 76 8.08 23.20 2.29
N ALA A 77 6.79 22.93 2.50
CA ALA A 77 5.80 23.95 2.85
C ALA A 77 4.67 23.30 3.66
N LEU A 78 4.04 24.04 4.58
CA LEU A 78 2.91 23.49 5.35
C LEU A 78 1.74 23.18 4.40
N GLY A 79 1.04 22.08 4.66
CA GLY A 79 -0.01 21.57 3.77
C GLY A 79 0.50 21.08 2.41
N ASN A 80 1.82 20.94 2.26
CA ASN A 80 2.48 20.59 1.01
C ASN A 80 2.09 21.52 -0.16
N LEU A 81 1.97 22.82 0.12
CA LEU A 81 1.51 23.83 -0.82
C LEU A 81 2.31 25.11 -0.59
N SER A 82 2.86 25.67 -1.66
CA SER A 82 3.38 27.04 -1.65
C SER A 82 2.62 27.89 -2.66
N VAL A 83 2.27 29.11 -2.25
CA VAL A 83 1.56 30.10 -3.10
C VAL A 83 2.42 31.33 -3.39
N GLY A 84 3.74 31.24 -3.14
CA GLY A 84 4.68 32.36 -3.31
C GLY A 84 4.83 32.84 -4.74
N SER A 85 4.71 31.93 -5.71
CA SER A 85 4.80 32.20 -7.15
C SER A 85 3.84 31.33 -7.95
N TYR A 86 3.70 31.59 -9.26
CA TYR A 86 2.89 30.74 -10.14
C TYR A 86 3.51 29.34 -10.26
N GLU A 87 4.82 29.27 -10.48
CA GLU A 87 5.58 28.02 -10.58
C GLU A 87 5.37 27.13 -9.36
N GLU A 88 5.53 27.69 -8.16
CA GLU A 88 5.31 26.97 -6.91
C GLU A 88 3.89 26.43 -6.76
N LEU A 89 2.87 27.23 -7.10
CA LEU A 89 1.48 26.80 -7.05
C LEU A 89 1.21 25.65 -8.03
N THR A 90 1.88 25.64 -9.19
CA THR A 90 1.66 24.61 -10.21
C THR A 90 2.16 23.23 -9.81
N PHE A 91 2.98 23.10 -8.76
CA PHE A 91 3.29 21.80 -8.17
C PHE A 91 2.02 21.12 -7.62
N ARG A 92 1.00 21.90 -7.23
CA ARG A 92 -0.26 21.41 -6.66
C ARG A 92 -1.46 21.69 -7.57
N ARG A 93 -1.33 21.43 -8.88
CA ARG A 93 -2.45 21.54 -9.84
C ARG A 93 -3.66 20.68 -9.46
N ASP A 94 -3.46 19.62 -8.70
CA ASP A 94 -4.54 18.80 -8.12
C ASP A 94 -5.53 19.62 -7.27
N LEU A 95 -5.07 20.68 -6.60
CA LEU A 95 -5.92 21.55 -5.79
C LEU A 95 -6.76 22.52 -6.63
N LEU A 96 -6.48 22.64 -7.94
CA LEU A 96 -7.19 23.54 -8.85
C LEU A 96 -8.27 22.81 -9.66
N ILE A 97 -8.51 21.53 -9.36
CA ILE A 97 -9.51 20.70 -10.04
C ILE A 97 -10.75 20.59 -9.17
N GLU A 98 -11.91 20.87 -9.77
CA GLU A 98 -13.20 20.56 -9.19
C GLU A 98 -13.44 19.05 -9.26
N TYR A 99 -13.27 18.36 -8.13
CA TYR A 99 -13.37 16.91 -8.04
C TYR A 99 -14.37 16.48 -6.96
N GLY A 100 -15.07 15.37 -7.22
CA GLY A 100 -15.95 14.73 -6.27
C GLY A 100 -17.27 15.49 -6.06
N PRO A 101 -17.84 15.43 -4.85
CA PRO A 101 -19.18 15.96 -4.59
C PRO A 101 -19.24 17.46 -4.22
N TYR A 102 -18.10 18.15 -4.18
CA TYR A 102 -17.98 19.46 -3.50
C TYR A 102 -18.39 20.68 -4.34
N GLY A 103 -18.39 20.56 -5.67
CA GLY A 103 -18.69 21.70 -6.56
C GLY A 103 -17.65 22.84 -6.51
N LEU A 104 -16.50 22.62 -5.86
CA LEU A 104 -15.41 23.58 -5.73
C LEU A 104 -14.05 22.87 -5.86
N PRO A 105 -13.02 23.54 -6.40
CA PRO A 105 -11.65 23.04 -6.39
C PRO A 105 -11.08 22.99 -4.97
N GLY A 106 -10.20 22.02 -4.71
CA GLY A 106 -9.65 21.75 -3.37
C GLY A 106 -9.02 22.96 -2.66
N LEU A 107 -8.37 23.87 -3.42
CA LEU A 107 -7.83 25.11 -2.90
C LEU A 107 -8.92 26.00 -2.27
N LEU A 108 -10.04 26.19 -2.98
CA LEU A 108 -11.14 27.01 -2.49
C LEU A 108 -11.90 26.30 -1.38
N LEU A 109 -12.13 24.98 -1.53
CA LEU A 109 -12.80 24.13 -0.54
C LEU A 109 -12.19 24.23 0.87
N LYS A 110 -10.86 24.44 0.96
CA LYS A 110 -10.15 24.64 2.23
C LYS A 110 -10.15 26.10 2.72
N ALA A 111 -10.37 27.07 1.84
CA ALA A 111 -10.25 28.49 2.15
C ALA A 111 -11.59 29.21 2.43
N VAL A 112 -12.71 28.65 1.97
CA VAL A 112 -14.06 29.23 2.14
C VAL A 112 -14.76 28.75 3.41
N PRO A 113 -15.74 29.51 3.92
CA PRO A 113 -16.63 29.04 4.99
C PRO A 113 -17.37 27.76 4.60
N ASP A 114 -17.86 27.05 5.61
CA ASP A 114 -18.70 25.89 5.43
C ASP A 114 -19.98 26.22 4.65
N PHE A 115 -20.40 25.33 3.76
CA PHE A 115 -21.54 25.55 2.85
C PHE A 115 -22.37 24.29 2.65
N ARG A 116 -23.60 24.48 2.20
CA ARG A 116 -24.52 23.36 1.94
C ARG A 116 -24.24 22.73 0.58
N ILE A 117 -24.27 21.41 0.56
CA ILE A 117 -24.21 20.60 -0.65
C ILE A 117 -25.41 19.67 -0.73
N HIS A 118 -25.83 19.37 -1.96
CA HIS A 118 -26.91 18.46 -2.25
C HIS A 118 -26.32 17.15 -2.74
N LEU A 119 -26.62 16.05 -2.03
CA LEU A 119 -26.23 14.71 -2.40
C LEU A 119 -27.44 13.91 -2.87
N SER A 120 -27.25 12.96 -3.79
CA SER A 120 -28.30 12.02 -4.16
C SER A 120 -27.74 10.64 -4.46
N THR A 121 -28.59 9.62 -4.39
CA THR A 121 -28.25 8.20 -4.63
C THR A 121 -28.86 7.72 -5.95
N TRP A 122 -28.53 6.48 -6.34
CA TRP A 122 -28.95 5.89 -7.60
C TRP A 122 -30.47 5.74 -7.77
N ASP A 123 -31.23 5.71 -6.68
CA ASP A 123 -32.66 5.39 -6.65
C ASP A 123 -33.55 6.48 -6.10
N SER A 124 -32.99 7.66 -5.81
CA SER A 124 -33.78 8.82 -5.40
C SER A 124 -33.24 10.11 -6.03
N SER A 125 -34.16 10.93 -6.53
CA SER A 125 -33.87 12.32 -6.92
C SER A 125 -34.03 13.30 -5.76
N GLU A 126 -34.53 12.85 -4.60
CA GLU A 126 -34.62 13.69 -3.42
C GLU A 126 -33.23 13.95 -2.84
N PRO A 127 -32.83 15.22 -2.68
CA PRO A 127 -31.48 15.54 -2.24
C PRO A 127 -31.34 15.33 -0.73
N ILE A 128 -30.30 14.59 -0.35
CA ILE A 128 -29.74 14.57 1.00
C ILE A 128 -28.92 15.85 1.15
N VAL A 129 -29.37 16.76 2.01
CA VAL A 129 -28.68 18.04 2.24
C VAL A 129 -27.78 17.94 3.46
N ILE A 130 -26.51 18.30 3.29
CA ILE A 130 -25.54 18.42 4.38
C ILE A 130 -24.76 19.72 4.26
N THR A 131 -24.24 20.21 5.38
CA THR A 131 -23.30 21.32 5.46
C THR A 131 -21.90 20.75 5.61
N THR A 132 -20.97 21.16 4.75
CA THR A 132 -19.56 20.74 4.82
C THR A 132 -18.95 21.14 6.16
N ASP A 133 -18.00 20.37 6.66
CA ASP A 133 -17.23 20.68 7.87
C ASP A 133 -15.81 20.11 7.68
N ILE A 134 -15.07 20.76 6.77
CA ILE A 134 -13.79 20.27 6.25
C ILE A 134 -12.66 20.97 6.98
N ALA A 135 -11.99 20.30 7.93
CA ALA A 135 -10.96 20.91 8.75
C ALA A 135 -9.85 21.62 7.93
N HIS A 136 -9.46 22.80 8.41
CA HIS A 136 -8.30 23.58 7.96
C HIS A 136 -7.71 24.30 9.18
N VAL A 137 -6.39 24.25 9.37
CA VAL A 137 -5.72 24.79 10.57
C VAL A 137 -5.71 26.33 10.57
N GLY A 138 -5.65 26.95 9.38
CA GLY A 138 -5.82 28.39 9.26
C GLY A 138 -7.29 28.81 9.21
N ASP A 139 -7.57 30.08 9.53
CA ASP A 139 -8.92 30.65 9.37
C ASP A 139 -9.43 30.51 7.92
N ARG A 140 -10.76 30.48 7.77
CA ARG A 140 -11.44 30.51 6.45
C ARG A 140 -11.36 31.90 5.85
N ALA A 141 -10.25 32.18 5.18
CA ALA A 141 -9.86 33.55 4.80
C ALA A 141 -10.60 34.13 3.58
N ILE A 142 -11.41 33.35 2.85
CA ILE A 142 -12.06 33.79 1.60
C ILE A 142 -13.58 33.65 1.70
N ASP A 143 -14.30 34.77 1.69
CA ASP A 143 -15.77 34.77 1.70
C ASP A 143 -16.37 34.57 0.29
N PHE A 144 -17.46 33.82 0.17
CA PHE A 144 -18.15 33.53 -1.10
C PHE A 144 -18.64 34.77 -1.84
N THR A 145 -18.97 35.84 -1.12
CA THR A 145 -19.46 37.10 -1.71
C THR A 145 -18.33 38.05 -2.09
N SER A 146 -17.08 37.68 -1.76
CA SER A 146 -15.93 38.55 -1.99
C SER A 146 -15.51 38.59 -3.47
N PRO A 147 -15.03 39.74 -3.98
CA PRO A 147 -14.41 39.81 -5.30
C PRO A 147 -13.21 38.86 -5.45
N SER A 148 -12.53 38.54 -4.34
CA SER A 148 -11.43 37.59 -4.30
C SER A 148 -11.88 36.19 -4.71
N PHE A 149 -13.00 35.70 -4.15
CA PHE A 149 -13.57 34.40 -4.49
C PHE A 149 -13.89 34.32 -5.98
N THR A 150 -14.70 35.27 -6.50
CA THR A 150 -15.09 35.30 -7.91
C THR A 150 -13.88 35.37 -8.84
N THR A 151 -12.84 36.14 -8.48
CA THR A 151 -11.62 36.24 -9.30
C THR A 151 -10.86 34.91 -9.38
N LEU A 152 -10.75 34.20 -8.25
CA LEU A 152 -10.08 32.90 -8.19
C LEU A 152 -10.88 31.81 -8.89
N GLU A 153 -12.19 31.72 -8.64
CA GLU A 153 -13.08 30.76 -9.26
C GLU A 153 -13.06 30.89 -10.79
N GLN A 154 -13.22 32.11 -11.32
CA GLN A 154 -13.17 32.34 -12.76
C GLN A 154 -11.81 32.01 -13.38
N TRP A 155 -10.72 32.30 -12.68
CA TRP A 155 -9.38 31.97 -13.13
C TRP A 155 -9.15 30.45 -13.16
N ILE A 156 -9.61 29.73 -12.14
CA ILE A 156 -9.53 28.26 -12.07
C ILE A 156 -10.40 27.62 -13.16
N ALA A 157 -11.64 28.09 -13.34
CA ALA A 157 -12.56 27.60 -14.36
C ALA A 157 -12.03 27.79 -15.81
N ARG A 158 -11.10 28.73 -16.01
CA ARG A 158 -10.39 28.96 -17.28
C ARG A 158 -9.07 28.18 -17.41
N GLY A 159 -8.82 27.24 -16.50
CA GLY A 159 -7.65 26.35 -16.51
C GLY A 159 -6.45 26.86 -15.71
N ALA A 160 -6.62 27.91 -14.90
CA ALA A 160 -5.59 28.45 -14.00
C ALA A 160 -4.24 28.75 -14.70
N ASN A 161 -4.30 29.26 -15.94
CA ASN A 161 -3.11 29.65 -16.68
C ASN A 161 -2.51 30.95 -16.14
N GLU A 162 -1.18 31.06 -16.18
CA GLU A 162 -0.42 32.22 -15.68
C GLU A 162 -0.93 33.57 -16.23
N ASN A 163 -1.32 33.57 -17.50
CA ASN A 163 -1.81 34.76 -18.21
C ASN A 163 -3.32 34.74 -18.46
N ASN A 164 -4.06 33.80 -17.84
CA ASN A 164 -5.51 33.65 -17.98
C ASN A 164 -5.98 33.46 -19.44
N ALA A 165 -5.12 32.88 -20.28
CA ALA A 165 -5.49 32.44 -21.62
C ALA A 165 -6.42 31.23 -21.52
N GLU A 166 -7.40 31.12 -22.42
CA GLU A 166 -8.24 29.92 -22.53
C GLU A 166 -7.36 28.71 -22.86
N THR A 167 -7.56 27.62 -22.15
CA THR A 167 -6.94 26.33 -22.47
C THR A 167 -7.55 25.78 -23.76
N THR A 168 -6.70 25.44 -24.73
CA THR A 168 -7.14 24.60 -25.86
C THR A 168 -7.40 23.19 -25.33
N ASN A 169 -8.55 22.59 -25.66
CA ASN A 169 -8.85 21.21 -25.31
C ASN A 169 -7.74 20.30 -25.84
N GLU A 170 -6.95 19.70 -24.95
CA GLU A 170 -5.97 18.69 -25.35
C GLU A 170 -6.72 17.43 -25.76
N SER A 171 -6.54 17.02 -27.02
CA SER A 171 -6.99 15.71 -27.46
C SER A 171 -6.07 14.66 -26.88
N LEU A 172 -6.52 13.96 -25.83
CA LEU A 172 -5.81 12.80 -25.29
C LEU A 172 -5.69 11.72 -26.38
N LEU A 173 -4.47 11.18 -26.56
CA LEU A 173 -4.24 10.05 -27.46
C LEU A 173 -5.02 8.83 -26.94
N ARG A 174 -5.86 8.24 -27.79
CA ARG A 174 -6.65 7.05 -27.47
C ARG A 174 -5.99 5.84 -28.11
N GLY A 175 -5.74 4.81 -27.31
CA GLY A 175 -5.29 3.50 -27.78
C GLY A 175 -6.37 2.79 -28.60
N ALA A 176 -5.99 1.69 -29.25
CA ALA A 176 -6.95 0.82 -29.92
C ALA A 176 -7.98 0.28 -28.91
N CYS A 177 -9.18 0.01 -29.39
CA CYS A 177 -10.21 -0.63 -28.59
C CYS A 177 -9.89 -2.11 -28.32
N VAL A 178 -10.40 -2.66 -27.22
CA VAL A 178 -10.15 -4.05 -26.80
C VAL A 178 -11.36 -4.95 -27.10
N GLU A 179 -11.10 -6.09 -27.75
CA GLU A 179 -12.13 -7.09 -28.12
C GLU A 179 -12.35 -8.15 -27.03
N THR A 180 -11.47 -8.24 -26.04
CA THR A 180 -11.54 -9.26 -24.98
C THR A 180 -12.76 -9.05 -24.10
N LEU A 181 -13.62 -10.06 -23.96
CA LEU A 181 -14.75 -10.01 -23.03
C LEU A 181 -14.28 -9.89 -21.58
N GLY A 182 -15.03 -9.14 -20.78
CA GLY A 182 -14.81 -9.11 -19.34
C GLY A 182 -15.35 -10.38 -18.68
N SER A 183 -15.06 -10.51 -17.39
CA SER A 183 -15.53 -11.62 -16.57
C SER A 183 -16.18 -11.10 -15.30
N ASP A 184 -17.42 -11.52 -15.05
CA ASP A 184 -18.13 -11.28 -13.79
C ASP A 184 -19.02 -12.50 -13.50
N PRO A 185 -19.08 -13.02 -12.25
CA PRO A 185 -19.93 -14.16 -11.91
C PRO A 185 -21.43 -13.96 -12.19
N GLU A 186 -21.90 -12.72 -12.24
CA GLU A 186 -23.30 -12.38 -12.53
C GLU A 186 -23.58 -12.22 -14.03
N PHE A 187 -22.55 -12.37 -14.89
CA PHE A 187 -22.67 -12.22 -16.33
C PHE A 187 -22.59 -13.57 -17.05
N ASP A 188 -23.63 -13.89 -17.83
CA ASP A 188 -23.64 -15.00 -18.77
C ASP A 188 -23.66 -14.46 -20.21
N PRO A 189 -22.61 -14.68 -21.01
CA PRO A 189 -22.54 -14.16 -22.39
C PRO A 189 -23.60 -14.77 -23.32
N SER A 190 -24.16 -15.94 -22.96
CA SER A 190 -25.15 -16.65 -23.76
C SER A 190 -26.59 -16.19 -23.51
N VAL A 191 -26.83 -15.50 -22.40
CA VAL A 191 -28.16 -15.03 -21.99
C VAL A 191 -28.38 -13.60 -22.44
N GLU A 192 -29.44 -13.37 -23.19
CA GLU A 192 -29.84 -12.02 -23.60
C GLU A 192 -30.56 -11.30 -22.46
N PRO A 193 -30.30 -9.99 -22.24
CA PRO A 193 -31.03 -9.22 -21.25
C PRO A 193 -32.53 -9.14 -21.59
N ASP A 194 -33.40 -9.53 -20.65
CA ASP A 194 -34.87 -9.49 -20.80
C ASP A 194 -35.47 -8.09 -20.53
N THR A 195 -34.72 -7.03 -20.84
CA THR A 195 -35.17 -5.64 -20.56
C THR A 195 -35.45 -4.91 -21.87
N SER A 196 -36.55 -4.15 -21.90
CA SER A 196 -37.02 -3.46 -23.11
C SER A 196 -36.07 -2.33 -23.58
N ASP A 197 -35.14 -1.88 -22.74
CA ASP A 197 -34.11 -0.89 -23.08
C ASP A 197 -32.88 -1.49 -23.78
N TYR A 198 -32.69 -2.82 -23.74
CA TYR A 198 -31.51 -3.46 -24.34
C TYR A 198 -31.44 -3.29 -25.86
N GLU A 199 -32.56 -3.39 -26.57
CA GLU A 199 -32.59 -3.16 -28.02
C GLU A 199 -32.15 -1.73 -28.39
N THR A 200 -32.60 -0.73 -27.63
CA THR A 200 -32.16 0.67 -27.78
C THR A 200 -30.68 0.81 -27.46
N PHE A 201 -30.21 0.20 -26.37
CA PHE A 201 -28.78 0.20 -26.02
C PHE A 201 -27.92 -0.36 -27.14
N ALA A 202 -28.24 -1.57 -27.61
CA ALA A 202 -27.47 -2.29 -28.61
C ALA A 202 -27.39 -1.53 -29.94
N ARG A 203 -28.49 -0.87 -30.33
CA ARG A 203 -28.58 -0.06 -31.56
C ARG A 203 -27.87 1.30 -31.42
N ASP A 204 -28.13 2.04 -30.35
CA ASP A 204 -27.82 3.48 -30.30
C ASP A 204 -26.64 3.81 -29.37
N VAL A 205 -26.44 3.06 -28.28
CA VAL A 205 -25.44 3.39 -27.24
C VAL A 205 -24.16 2.57 -27.40
N ASN A 206 -24.26 1.25 -27.60
CA ASN A 206 -23.09 0.36 -27.73
C ASN A 206 -22.09 0.82 -28.81
N PRO A 207 -22.50 1.23 -30.03
CA PRO A 207 -21.55 1.73 -31.02
C PRO A 207 -20.77 2.97 -30.55
N LEU A 208 -21.40 3.84 -29.76
CA LEU A 208 -20.75 5.03 -29.21
C LEU A 208 -19.72 4.66 -28.15
N LEU A 209 -20.05 3.72 -27.28
CA LEU A 209 -19.13 3.22 -26.25
C LEU A 209 -17.87 2.61 -26.88
N GLY A 210 -18.03 1.77 -27.90
CA GLY A 210 -16.91 1.18 -28.63
C GLY A 210 -16.02 2.22 -29.32
N GLN A 211 -16.62 3.25 -29.92
CA GLN A 211 -15.87 4.28 -30.68
C GLN A 211 -15.22 5.35 -29.81
N ARG A 212 -15.84 5.72 -28.67
CA ARG A 212 -15.42 6.88 -27.88
C ARG A 212 -14.89 6.55 -26.49
N CYS A 213 -15.25 5.40 -25.91
CA CYS A 213 -15.01 5.10 -24.50
C CYS A 213 -14.09 3.87 -24.29
N ALA A 214 -14.23 2.84 -25.11
CA ALA A 214 -13.57 1.54 -24.97
C ALA A 214 -12.09 1.48 -25.39
N ALA A 215 -11.42 2.64 -25.49
CA ALA A 215 -10.00 2.69 -25.81
C ALA A 215 -9.17 1.94 -24.75
N GLY A 216 -8.16 1.20 -25.18
CA GLY A 216 -7.30 0.37 -24.32
C GLY A 216 -6.41 1.12 -23.34
N ASN A 217 -6.43 2.45 -23.31
CA ASN A 217 -5.85 3.28 -22.26
C ASN A 217 -6.91 4.06 -21.44
N CYS A 218 -8.19 3.74 -21.68
CA CYS A 218 -9.38 4.21 -20.97
C CYS A 218 -10.20 2.97 -20.57
N HIS A 219 -11.50 2.90 -20.88
CA HIS A 219 -12.36 1.79 -20.44
C HIS A 219 -12.09 0.44 -21.10
N GLY A 220 -11.19 0.35 -22.08
CA GLY A 220 -10.69 -0.93 -22.60
C GLY A 220 -9.64 -1.61 -21.70
N LEU A 221 -9.34 -1.05 -20.53
CA LEU A 221 -8.48 -1.69 -19.53
C LEU A 221 -9.33 -2.44 -18.50
N PRO A 222 -9.12 -3.75 -18.28
CA PRO A 222 -9.81 -4.51 -17.24
C PRO A 222 -9.63 -3.95 -15.83
N SER A 223 -8.62 -3.11 -15.64
CA SER A 223 -8.36 -2.41 -14.38
C SER A 223 -9.32 -1.26 -14.07
N ASN A 224 -10.08 -0.79 -15.05
CA ASN A 224 -11.03 0.29 -14.83
C ASN A 224 -12.31 -0.22 -14.17
N SER A 225 -12.89 0.60 -13.28
CA SER A 225 -14.17 0.27 -12.64
C SER A 225 -15.32 0.09 -13.63
N LEU A 226 -15.19 0.68 -14.81
CA LEU A 226 -16.02 0.39 -15.96
C LEU A 226 -15.11 -0.19 -17.05
N TYR A 227 -15.28 -1.48 -17.36
CA TYR A 227 -14.58 -2.16 -18.44
C TYR A 227 -15.52 -2.34 -19.65
N LEU A 228 -15.10 -1.86 -20.80
CA LEU A 228 -15.85 -1.85 -22.05
C LEU A 228 -15.04 -2.53 -23.15
N THR A 229 -15.77 -3.21 -24.03
CA THR A 229 -15.23 -3.82 -25.25
C THR A 229 -15.64 -3.01 -26.48
N CYS A 230 -15.16 -3.43 -27.65
CA CYS A 230 -15.54 -2.80 -28.92
C CYS A 230 -17.01 -2.99 -29.29
N GLY A 231 -17.71 -3.94 -28.68
CA GLY A 231 -19.14 -4.13 -28.90
C GLY A 231 -19.49 -4.61 -30.31
N THR A 232 -18.56 -5.32 -30.97
CA THR A 232 -18.68 -5.80 -32.35
C THR A 232 -19.39 -7.15 -32.45
N THR A 233 -19.33 -7.98 -31.39
CA THR A 233 -20.08 -9.24 -31.27
C THR A 233 -21.31 -9.11 -30.36
N GLU A 234 -22.22 -10.08 -30.40
CA GLU A 234 -23.40 -10.08 -29.53
C GLU A 234 -23.02 -10.25 -28.06
N GLU A 235 -22.04 -11.11 -27.77
CA GLU A 235 -21.52 -11.31 -26.41
C GLU A 235 -20.91 -10.02 -25.85
N GLN A 236 -20.20 -9.26 -26.70
CA GLN A 236 -19.60 -7.98 -26.33
C GLN A 236 -20.65 -6.89 -26.09
N LYS A 237 -21.72 -6.85 -26.88
CA LYS A 237 -22.86 -5.94 -26.64
C LYS A 237 -23.52 -6.24 -25.31
N ARG A 238 -23.75 -7.52 -25.01
CA ARG A 238 -24.31 -7.98 -23.72
C ARG A 238 -23.40 -7.61 -22.57
N TRP A 239 -22.08 -7.79 -22.72
CA TRP A 239 -21.10 -7.34 -21.73
C TRP A 239 -21.16 -5.84 -21.51
N ASN A 240 -21.10 -5.03 -22.57
CA ASN A 240 -21.14 -3.57 -22.46
C ASN A 240 -22.44 -3.10 -21.79
N TYR A 241 -23.57 -3.76 -22.07
CA TYR A 241 -24.84 -3.49 -21.39
C TYR A 241 -24.74 -3.84 -19.90
N PHE A 242 -24.27 -5.04 -19.57
CA PHE A 242 -24.06 -5.49 -18.19
C PHE A 242 -23.14 -4.55 -17.40
N ALA A 243 -22.06 -4.07 -18.02
CA ALA A 243 -21.08 -3.20 -17.38
C ALA A 243 -21.62 -1.78 -17.12
N VAL A 244 -22.44 -1.24 -18.02
CA VAL A 244 -22.93 0.16 -17.94
C VAL A 244 -24.27 0.29 -17.23
N ARG A 245 -25.10 -0.75 -17.22
CA ARG A 245 -26.49 -0.66 -16.76
C ARG A 245 -26.65 -0.07 -15.35
N ASP A 246 -25.75 -0.38 -14.43
CA ASP A 246 -25.85 0.10 -13.04
C ASP A 246 -25.31 1.52 -12.84
N TYR A 247 -24.70 2.13 -13.87
CA TYR A 247 -24.32 3.55 -13.87
C TYR A 247 -25.48 4.48 -14.24
N VAL A 248 -26.66 3.92 -14.52
CA VAL A 248 -27.91 4.66 -14.71
C VAL A 248 -28.67 4.73 -13.39
N SER A 249 -29.12 5.93 -13.07
CA SER A 249 -29.91 6.26 -11.89
C SER A 249 -31.34 6.59 -12.28
N VAL A 250 -32.26 6.56 -11.30
CA VAL A 250 -33.68 6.93 -11.54
C VAL A 250 -33.82 8.35 -12.09
N ASP A 251 -32.93 9.26 -11.66
CA ASP A 251 -32.70 10.53 -12.32
C ASP A 251 -31.65 10.34 -13.43
N ALA A 252 -32.14 10.22 -14.66
CA ALA A 252 -31.29 9.99 -15.83
C ALA A 252 -30.29 11.13 -16.06
N ASP A 253 -30.65 12.39 -15.77
CA ASP A 253 -29.77 13.54 -15.96
C ASP A 253 -28.64 13.57 -14.89
N ALA A 254 -28.86 12.93 -13.74
CA ALA A 254 -27.86 12.78 -12.69
C ALA A 254 -26.89 11.60 -12.91
N SER A 255 -27.25 10.65 -13.77
CA SER A 255 -26.54 9.39 -13.99
C SER A 255 -25.06 9.60 -14.33
N GLU A 256 -24.17 8.79 -13.74
CA GLU A 256 -22.72 8.95 -13.94
C GLU A 256 -22.31 8.77 -15.41
N ILE A 257 -22.95 7.85 -16.14
CA ILE A 257 -22.71 7.62 -17.58
C ILE A 257 -23.12 8.81 -18.45
N VAL A 258 -24.01 9.69 -17.95
CA VAL A 258 -24.47 10.91 -18.62
C VAL A 258 -23.58 12.10 -18.23
N ARG A 259 -23.32 12.30 -16.93
CA ARG A 259 -22.61 13.49 -16.44
C ARG A 259 -21.11 13.47 -16.68
N ARG A 260 -20.46 12.30 -16.59
CA ARG A 260 -18.99 12.21 -16.73
C ARG A 260 -18.50 12.44 -18.16
N VAL A 261 -19.33 12.15 -19.16
CA VAL A 261 -18.96 12.33 -20.57
C VAL A 261 -19.14 13.77 -21.06
N LEU A 262 -19.88 14.59 -20.31
CA LEU A 262 -20.19 15.98 -20.66
C LEU A 262 -19.17 16.95 -20.06
N ALA A 263 -18.83 18.02 -20.77
CA ALA A 263 -17.93 19.05 -20.28
C ALA A 263 -18.55 19.79 -19.06
N PRO A 264 -17.75 20.18 -18.05
CA PRO A 264 -18.25 20.95 -16.90
C PRO A 264 -19.02 22.22 -17.30
N ALA A 265 -18.53 22.96 -18.32
CA ALA A 265 -19.20 24.16 -18.84
C ALA A 265 -20.59 23.90 -19.44
N ALA A 266 -20.92 22.65 -19.76
CA ALA A 266 -22.21 22.21 -20.27
C ALA A 266 -23.06 21.49 -19.20
N GLY A 267 -22.62 21.46 -17.93
CA GLY A 267 -23.32 20.80 -16.82
C GLY A 267 -22.79 19.41 -16.45
N GLY A 268 -21.69 18.96 -17.08
CA GLY A 268 -21.02 17.72 -16.74
C GLY A 268 -20.10 17.82 -15.52
N THR A 269 -19.27 16.81 -15.30
CA THR A 269 -18.37 16.72 -14.13
C THR A 269 -16.97 16.28 -14.53
N TYR A 270 -16.03 16.32 -13.58
CA TYR A 270 -14.68 15.79 -13.80
C TYR A 270 -14.70 14.33 -14.27
N HIS A 271 -13.87 14.06 -15.28
CA HIS A 271 -13.59 12.75 -15.84
C HIS A 271 -12.13 12.71 -16.25
N GLU A 272 -11.40 11.70 -15.79
CA GLU A 272 -9.96 11.56 -15.99
C GLU A 272 -9.58 11.52 -17.48
N GLY A 273 -10.44 10.92 -18.31
CA GLY A 273 -10.26 10.88 -19.77
C GLY A 273 -10.67 12.16 -20.50
N GLY A 274 -10.94 13.25 -19.78
CA GLY A 274 -11.42 14.52 -20.34
C GLY A 274 -12.88 14.48 -20.80
N ALA A 275 -13.36 15.62 -21.32
CA ALA A 275 -14.72 15.74 -21.84
C ALA A 275 -14.87 15.03 -23.20
N ILE A 276 -15.95 14.25 -23.37
CA ILE A 276 -16.30 13.59 -24.64
C ILE A 276 -17.27 14.44 -25.45
N PHE A 277 -18.19 15.14 -24.78
CA PHE A 277 -19.18 16.02 -25.36
C PHE A 277 -19.06 17.42 -24.75
N HIS A 278 -19.13 18.46 -25.57
CA HIS A 278 -19.05 19.87 -25.12
C HIS A 278 -20.40 20.57 -25.08
N SER A 279 -21.48 19.88 -25.47
CA SER A 279 -22.83 20.41 -25.45
C SER A 279 -23.81 19.29 -25.15
N SER A 280 -24.79 19.57 -24.30
CA SER A 280 -25.92 18.68 -24.09
C SER A 280 -26.81 18.56 -25.33
N ALA A 281 -26.66 19.41 -26.35
CA ALA A 281 -27.37 19.29 -27.61
C ALA A 281 -26.73 18.32 -28.62
N ASP A 282 -25.57 17.72 -28.28
CA ASP A 282 -24.91 16.73 -29.15
C ASP A 282 -25.81 15.51 -29.36
N ALA A 283 -25.97 15.09 -30.62
CA ALA A 283 -26.88 14.00 -30.98
C ALA A 283 -26.46 12.65 -30.39
N ASP A 284 -25.15 12.41 -30.23
CA ASP A 284 -24.64 11.18 -29.62
C ASP A 284 -24.80 11.22 -28.10
N TYR A 285 -24.64 12.38 -27.46
CA TYR A 285 -24.97 12.57 -26.05
C TYR A 285 -26.46 12.29 -25.78
N GLN A 286 -27.35 12.82 -26.63
CA GLN A 286 -28.80 12.62 -26.48
C GLN A 286 -29.21 11.14 -26.58
N LYS A 287 -28.51 10.32 -27.37
CA LYS A 287 -28.77 8.85 -27.41
C LYS A 287 -28.49 8.19 -26.05
N ILE A 288 -27.41 8.56 -25.38
CA ILE A 288 -27.07 8.03 -24.05
C ILE A 288 -28.13 8.46 -23.04
N LEU A 289 -28.52 9.74 -23.06
CA LEU A 289 -29.51 10.30 -22.14
C LEU A 289 -30.91 9.68 -22.34
N GLU A 290 -31.35 9.49 -23.59
CA GLU A 290 -32.64 8.88 -23.88
C GLU A 290 -32.68 7.40 -23.46
N TRP A 291 -31.61 6.66 -23.71
CA TRP A 291 -31.50 5.29 -23.21
C TRP A 291 -31.52 5.25 -21.67
N ALA A 292 -30.80 6.15 -20.99
CA ALA A 292 -30.82 6.23 -19.53
C ALA A 292 -32.24 6.51 -18.99
N ARG A 293 -33.01 7.39 -19.65
CA ARG A 293 -34.43 7.63 -19.33
C ARG A 293 -35.30 6.41 -19.55
N GLN A 294 -35.12 5.70 -20.67
CA GLN A 294 -35.86 4.47 -20.95
C GLN A 294 -35.58 3.39 -19.91
N LYS A 295 -34.32 3.27 -19.50
CA LYS A 295 -33.88 2.30 -18.50
C LYS A 295 -34.43 2.57 -17.11
N GLY A 296 -34.43 3.84 -16.68
CA GLY A 296 -35.10 4.29 -15.46
C GLY A 296 -34.43 3.91 -14.12
N GLY A 297 -33.19 3.41 -14.13
CA GLY A 297 -32.42 3.09 -12.92
C GLY A 297 -31.58 1.81 -13.03
N PRO A 298 -30.88 1.40 -11.95
CA PRO A 298 -30.05 0.20 -11.95
C PRO A 298 -30.89 -1.08 -11.89
N THR A 299 -30.30 -2.21 -12.32
CA THR A 299 -31.06 -3.47 -12.50
C THR A 299 -31.24 -4.26 -11.20
N SER A 300 -30.34 -4.10 -10.23
CA SER A 300 -30.42 -4.79 -8.94
C SER A 300 -30.09 -3.80 -7.81
N PRO A 301 -31.05 -2.96 -7.38
CA PRO A 301 -30.82 -2.07 -6.25
C PRO A 301 -30.53 -2.89 -4.99
N ALA A 302 -29.74 -2.32 -4.09
CA ALA A 302 -29.45 -2.98 -2.82
C ALA A 302 -30.59 -2.76 -1.82
N ASP A 303 -31.14 -3.85 -1.31
CA ASP A 303 -32.24 -3.85 -0.33
C ASP A 303 -31.78 -4.10 1.11
N ASP A 304 -30.46 -4.18 1.31
CA ASP A 304 -29.86 -4.45 2.60
C ASP A 304 -29.89 -3.20 3.52
N PRO A 305 -30.48 -3.27 4.73
CA PRO A 305 -30.60 -2.12 5.62
C PRO A 305 -29.29 -1.45 6.00
N GLU A 306 -28.20 -2.22 6.16
CA GLU A 306 -26.89 -1.66 6.51
C GLU A 306 -26.26 -0.92 5.34
N PHE A 307 -26.42 -1.45 4.12
CA PHE A 307 -26.01 -0.73 2.91
C PHE A 307 -26.80 0.57 2.71
N ARG A 308 -28.11 0.56 3.01
CA ARG A 308 -28.97 1.75 2.98
C ARG A 308 -28.51 2.80 3.98
N LEU A 309 -28.29 2.40 5.23
CA LEU A 309 -27.74 3.29 6.26
C LEU A 309 -26.39 3.88 5.84
N PHE A 310 -25.53 3.09 5.20
CA PHE A 310 -24.28 3.60 4.66
C PHE A 310 -24.51 4.65 3.58
N ALA A 311 -25.32 4.35 2.56
CA ALA A 311 -25.56 5.22 1.42
C ALA A 311 -26.17 6.57 1.83
N GLU A 312 -27.12 6.53 2.77
CA GLU A 312 -27.95 7.68 3.14
C GLU A 312 -27.39 8.47 4.33
N ARG A 313 -26.48 7.88 5.12
CA ARG A 313 -25.97 8.51 6.36
C ARG A 313 -24.44 8.53 6.42
N VAL A 314 -23.78 7.37 6.32
CA VAL A 314 -22.31 7.29 6.48
C VAL A 314 -21.57 7.97 5.33
N GLN A 315 -21.93 7.65 4.09
CA GLN A 315 -21.29 8.25 2.90
C GLN A 315 -21.41 9.79 2.92
N PRO A 316 -22.59 10.39 3.20
CA PRO A 316 -22.70 11.83 3.45
C PRO A 316 -21.77 12.36 4.55
N MET A 317 -21.58 11.64 5.66
CA MET A 317 -20.65 12.06 6.72
C MET A 317 -19.18 12.05 6.27
N LEU A 318 -18.78 11.09 5.44
CA LEU A 318 -17.46 11.09 4.80
C LEU A 318 -17.30 12.30 3.85
N VAL A 319 -18.36 12.65 3.11
CA VAL A 319 -18.37 13.84 2.28
C VAL A 319 -18.25 15.10 3.14
N LYS A 320 -19.07 15.25 4.19
CA LYS A 320 -19.07 16.38 5.13
C LYS A 320 -17.67 16.71 5.62
N ARG A 321 -16.89 15.69 5.98
CA ARG A 321 -15.51 15.82 6.50
C ARG A 321 -14.42 15.96 5.43
N GLY A 322 -14.78 15.95 4.14
CA GLY A 322 -13.82 16.20 3.06
C GLY A 322 -13.02 14.97 2.63
N CYS A 323 -13.43 13.75 2.98
CA CYS A 323 -12.66 12.53 2.72
C CYS A 323 -12.48 12.26 1.22
N MET A 324 -13.41 12.70 0.37
CA MET A 324 -13.42 12.42 -1.07
C MET A 324 -12.75 13.50 -1.92
N GLN A 325 -11.86 14.31 -1.34
CA GLN A 325 -11.03 15.25 -2.10
C GLN A 325 -9.97 14.51 -2.94
N LEU A 326 -9.54 15.13 -4.04
CA LEU A 326 -8.58 14.53 -4.98
C LEU A 326 -7.27 14.09 -4.27
N GLY A 327 -6.74 14.93 -3.37
CA GLY A 327 -5.53 14.63 -2.58
C GLY A 327 -5.74 13.82 -1.29
N CYS A 328 -6.95 13.28 -1.04
CA CYS A 328 -7.27 12.52 0.18
C CYS A 328 -7.54 11.04 -0.13
N HIS A 329 -8.81 10.64 -0.29
CA HIS A 329 -9.19 9.26 -0.61
C HIS A 329 -9.71 9.10 -2.03
N SER A 330 -9.21 9.86 -3.00
CA SER A 330 -9.63 9.71 -4.39
C SER A 330 -9.01 8.48 -5.07
N VAL A 331 -9.43 8.25 -6.31
CA VAL A 331 -8.97 7.15 -7.16
C VAL A 331 -7.50 7.32 -7.61
N THR A 332 -6.99 8.56 -7.55
CA THR A 332 -5.62 8.93 -7.90
C THR A 332 -4.65 8.79 -6.73
N MET A 333 -5.14 8.47 -5.53
CA MET A 333 -4.33 8.39 -4.32
C MET A 333 -3.69 7.01 -4.12
N PHE A 334 -2.44 7.02 -3.65
CA PHE A 334 -1.62 5.83 -3.50
C PHE A 334 -1.83 5.16 -2.13
N HIS A 335 -3.01 4.57 -1.94
CA HIS A 335 -3.33 3.71 -0.81
C HIS A 335 -4.53 2.81 -1.13
N ASP A 336 -4.86 1.86 -0.25
CA ASP A 336 -5.95 0.90 -0.50
C ASP A 336 -7.36 1.52 -0.36
N TYR A 337 -7.53 2.54 0.50
CA TYR A 337 -8.83 3.16 0.80
C TYR A 337 -9.23 4.27 -0.19
N ARG A 338 -9.51 3.92 -1.45
CA ARG A 338 -9.80 4.85 -2.57
C ARG A 338 -11.30 4.99 -2.86
N LEU A 339 -11.94 5.95 -2.21
CA LEU A 339 -13.34 6.30 -2.40
C LEU A 339 -13.62 6.89 -3.79
N ARG A 340 -14.78 6.56 -4.34
CA ARG A 340 -15.36 7.13 -5.55
C ARG A 340 -16.17 8.37 -5.16
N GLY A 341 -15.79 9.53 -5.69
CA GLY A 341 -16.41 10.81 -5.36
C GLY A 341 -17.76 11.09 -6.04
N GLY A 342 -18.32 10.12 -6.77
CA GLY A 342 -19.54 10.30 -7.55
C GLY A 342 -19.38 11.32 -8.68
N SER A 343 -20.50 11.85 -9.18
CA SER A 343 -20.56 12.90 -10.21
C SER A 343 -21.29 14.12 -9.68
N GLY A 344 -20.55 15.08 -9.10
CA GLY A 344 -21.08 16.39 -8.71
C GLY A 344 -22.25 16.31 -7.73
N GLY A 345 -22.04 15.60 -6.62
CA GLY A 345 -23.02 15.36 -5.54
C GLY A 345 -23.82 14.07 -5.69
N HIS A 346 -23.90 13.51 -6.89
CA HIS A 346 -24.63 12.27 -7.13
C HIS A 346 -23.73 11.03 -6.99
N PHE A 347 -24.20 10.00 -6.30
CA PHE A 347 -23.51 8.71 -6.18
C PHE A 347 -24.32 7.59 -6.82
N GLY A 348 -23.80 7.04 -7.92
CA GLY A 348 -24.37 5.85 -8.54
C GLY A 348 -24.23 4.59 -7.67
N LEU A 349 -24.93 3.52 -8.04
CA LEU A 349 -24.91 2.26 -7.31
C LEU A 349 -23.49 1.63 -7.29
N PRO A 350 -22.74 1.57 -8.41
CA PRO A 350 -21.37 1.05 -8.40
C PRO A 350 -20.42 1.85 -7.49
N ALA A 351 -20.52 3.19 -7.52
CA ALA A 351 -19.71 4.05 -6.66
C ALA A 351 -20.02 3.81 -5.17
N THR A 352 -21.30 3.74 -4.81
CA THR A 352 -21.71 3.51 -3.42
C THR A 352 -21.34 2.11 -2.94
N ARG A 353 -21.55 1.06 -3.75
CA ARG A 353 -21.10 -0.32 -3.44
C ARG A 353 -19.60 -0.39 -3.18
N ARG A 354 -18.81 0.27 -4.02
CA ARG A 354 -17.35 0.32 -3.85
C ARG A 354 -16.98 1.05 -2.55
N ASN A 355 -17.60 2.20 -2.28
CA ASN A 355 -17.36 2.98 -1.07
C ASN A 355 -17.74 2.21 0.19
N TYR A 356 -18.88 1.53 0.19
CA TYR A 356 -19.34 0.67 1.28
C TYR A 356 -18.32 -0.41 1.61
N ARG A 357 -17.91 -1.20 0.60
CA ARG A 357 -16.91 -2.27 0.78
C ARG A 357 -15.58 -1.74 1.31
N LEU A 358 -15.08 -0.65 0.72
CA LEU A 358 -13.81 -0.03 1.13
C LEU A 358 -13.86 0.54 2.54
N THR A 359 -15.01 1.07 2.97
CA THR A 359 -15.19 1.63 4.31
C THR A 359 -15.34 0.51 5.34
N LEU A 360 -16.08 -0.54 5.02
CA LEU A 360 -16.26 -1.73 5.86
C LEU A 360 -14.92 -2.42 6.15
N GLU A 361 -14.03 -2.43 5.17
CA GLU A 361 -12.66 -2.91 5.32
C GLU A 361 -11.86 -2.17 6.42
N GLN A 362 -12.21 -0.92 6.73
CA GLN A 362 -11.52 -0.12 7.75
C GLN A 362 -12.06 -0.36 9.17
N LEU A 363 -13.04 -1.25 9.34
CA LEU A 363 -13.68 -1.58 10.62
C LEU A 363 -13.08 -2.85 11.26
N ALA A 364 -12.88 -2.78 12.57
CA ALA A 364 -12.51 -3.91 13.41
C ALA A 364 -13.74 -4.52 14.07
N LEU A 365 -14.57 -5.22 13.29
CA LEU A 365 -15.88 -5.72 13.75
C LEU A 365 -15.76 -6.73 14.90
N GLU A 366 -14.65 -7.46 14.99
CA GLU A 366 -14.34 -8.35 16.10
C GLU A 366 -14.22 -7.64 17.46
N SER A 367 -13.89 -6.35 17.45
CA SER A 367 -13.78 -5.54 18.65
C SER A 367 -15.15 -5.07 19.12
N PRO A 368 -15.46 -5.15 20.42
CA PRO A 368 -16.59 -4.42 21.00
C PRO A 368 -16.31 -2.92 21.11
N ASP A 369 -15.04 -2.49 21.10
CA ASP A 369 -14.66 -1.08 21.05
C ASP A 369 -14.53 -0.62 19.59
N PRO A 370 -15.40 0.29 19.09
CA PRO A 370 -15.30 0.82 17.73
C PRO A 370 -13.97 1.56 17.50
N ASN A 371 -13.37 2.14 18.55
CA ASN A 371 -12.09 2.83 18.47
C ASN A 371 -10.92 1.89 18.21
N ALA A 372 -11.09 0.56 18.18
CA ALA A 372 -10.09 -0.35 17.64
C ALA A 372 -9.97 -0.26 16.10
N SER A 373 -10.99 0.26 15.42
CA SER A 373 -11.04 0.34 13.95
C SER A 373 -10.18 1.47 13.40
N ARG A 374 -9.55 1.23 12.25
CA ARG A 374 -8.74 2.24 11.55
C ARG A 374 -9.55 3.48 11.17
N LEU A 375 -10.81 3.31 10.76
CA LEU A 375 -11.68 4.42 10.37
C LEU A 375 -11.87 5.43 11.51
N PHE A 376 -12.04 4.94 12.73
CA PHE A 376 -12.17 5.79 13.91
C PHE A 376 -10.80 6.33 14.33
N ARG A 377 -9.79 5.46 14.55
CA ARG A 377 -8.47 5.87 15.07
C ARG A 377 -7.78 6.95 14.24
N LYS A 378 -7.84 6.87 12.90
CA LYS A 378 -7.23 7.89 12.05
C LYS A 378 -7.87 9.26 12.16
N ASN A 379 -9.09 9.32 12.66
CA ASN A 379 -9.84 10.55 12.78
C ASN A 379 -9.94 11.03 14.23
N LEU A 380 -9.37 10.31 15.18
CA LEU A 380 -9.21 10.76 16.56
C LEU A 380 -7.85 11.45 16.76
N PRO A 381 -7.75 12.42 17.67
CA PRO A 381 -6.46 12.98 18.04
C PRO A 381 -5.66 11.98 18.91
N PRO A 382 -4.31 12.05 18.93
CA PRO A 382 -3.48 11.11 19.69
C PRO A 382 -3.84 10.99 21.17
N GLU A 383 -4.19 12.12 21.82
CA GLU A 383 -4.62 12.16 23.22
C GLU A 383 -5.95 11.44 23.50
N ALA A 384 -6.73 11.15 22.45
CA ALA A 384 -7.96 10.37 22.51
C ALA A 384 -7.80 8.97 21.90
N GLY A 385 -6.56 8.46 21.81
CA GLY A 385 -6.27 7.14 21.25
C GLY A 385 -6.19 7.09 19.72
N GLY A 386 -6.04 8.25 19.07
CA GLY A 386 -5.89 8.34 17.63
C GLY A 386 -4.51 7.97 17.11
N ILE A 387 -4.42 7.70 15.81
CA ILE A 387 -3.16 7.43 15.09
C ILE A 387 -2.92 8.48 14.01
N LEU A 388 -1.66 8.64 13.61
CA LEU A 388 -1.28 9.62 12.59
C LEU A 388 -2.08 9.46 11.29
N HIS A 389 -2.68 10.57 10.86
CA HIS A 389 -3.43 10.72 9.64
C HIS A 389 -3.03 12.03 8.95
N ARG A 390 -2.71 11.96 7.65
CA ARG A 390 -2.29 13.14 6.87
C ARG A 390 -3.37 14.21 6.79
N GLY A 391 -4.64 13.83 6.85
CA GLY A 391 -5.77 14.77 6.90
C GLY A 391 -6.02 15.39 8.27
N GLY A 392 -5.30 14.96 9.31
CA GLY A 392 -5.56 15.33 10.71
C GLY A 392 -6.75 14.58 11.33
N PRO A 393 -7.04 14.82 12.62
CA PRO A 393 -8.13 14.16 13.33
C PRO A 393 -9.49 14.76 12.96
N LEU A 394 -10.23 14.12 12.06
CA LEU A 394 -11.50 14.66 11.54
C LEU A 394 -12.71 14.47 12.48
N PHE A 395 -12.57 13.71 13.57
CA PHE A 395 -13.58 13.47 14.62
C PHE A 395 -13.14 14.05 15.97
N ALA A 396 -12.30 15.10 15.96
CA ALA A 396 -11.76 15.71 17.17
C ALA A 396 -12.89 16.10 18.17
N GLY A 397 -12.91 15.42 19.32
CA GLY A 397 -13.91 15.61 20.39
C GLY A 397 -14.88 14.44 20.59
N ASP A 398 -14.91 13.45 19.68
CA ASP A 398 -16.03 12.50 19.60
C ASP A 398 -15.70 11.03 19.89
N GLY A 399 -14.51 10.71 20.39
CA GLY A 399 -14.04 9.32 20.62
C GLY A 399 -14.72 8.54 21.77
N ARG A 400 -15.94 8.92 22.17
CA ARG A 400 -16.67 8.36 23.31
C ARG A 400 -18.00 7.77 22.84
N PRO A 401 -18.07 6.45 22.59
CA PRO A 401 -19.29 5.78 22.13
C PRO A 401 -20.53 6.05 22.99
N GLU A 402 -20.33 6.15 24.30
CA GLU A 402 -21.39 6.35 25.29
C GLU A 402 -22.09 7.72 25.19
N ASP A 403 -21.46 8.70 24.53
CA ASP A 403 -22.04 10.03 24.33
C ASP A 403 -22.94 10.09 23.07
N CYS A 404 -23.12 8.98 22.35
CA CYS A 404 -23.89 8.94 21.11
C CYS A 404 -25.35 8.47 21.32
N ASP A 405 -26.29 9.21 20.74
CA ASP A 405 -27.67 8.75 20.54
C ASP A 405 -27.75 8.04 19.18
N LEU A 406 -27.75 6.71 19.19
CA LEU A 406 -27.73 5.91 17.96
C LEU A 406 -29.05 6.00 17.17
N GLU A 407 -30.19 6.19 17.84
CA GLU A 407 -31.48 6.35 17.16
C GLU A 407 -31.50 7.65 16.35
N GLN A 408 -31.01 8.74 16.94
CA GLN A 408 -30.83 10.03 16.24
C GLN A 408 -29.76 9.94 15.16
N ALA A 409 -28.68 9.20 15.38
CA ALA A 409 -27.67 8.97 14.36
C ALA A 409 -28.25 8.24 13.12
N GLU A 410 -29.16 7.29 13.31
CA GLU A 410 -29.82 6.55 12.23
C GLU A 410 -30.93 7.34 11.54
N THR A 411 -31.68 8.19 12.25
CA THR A 411 -32.92 8.79 11.72
C THR A 411 -33.02 10.32 11.78
N GLY A 412 -32.30 10.97 12.70
CA GLY A 412 -32.36 12.41 12.93
C GLY A 412 -31.77 13.27 11.81
N PRO A 413 -31.86 14.61 11.88
CA PRO A 413 -31.29 15.50 10.87
C PRO A 413 -29.77 15.38 10.81
N LEU A 414 -29.22 15.03 9.63
CA LEU A 414 -27.78 14.74 9.48
C LEU A 414 -26.87 15.86 9.95
N ASP A 415 -27.23 17.13 9.69
CA ASP A 415 -26.37 18.26 10.07
C ASP A 415 -26.25 18.48 11.58
N GLU A 416 -27.21 17.97 12.35
CA GLU A 416 -27.20 17.99 13.82
C GLU A 416 -26.45 16.79 14.41
N GLN A 417 -26.14 15.77 13.59
CA GLN A 417 -25.43 14.58 14.03
C GLN A 417 -23.92 14.72 13.93
N ARG A 418 -23.23 14.07 14.87
CA ARG A 418 -21.78 13.92 14.84
C ARG A 418 -21.39 12.78 13.89
N PRO A 419 -20.44 12.99 12.96
CA PRO A 419 -19.98 11.93 12.04
C PRO A 419 -19.59 10.64 12.74
N TYR A 420 -18.90 10.75 13.89
CA TYR A 420 -18.54 9.61 14.72
C TYR A 420 -19.77 8.77 15.12
N CYS A 421 -20.85 9.38 15.61
CA CYS A 421 -22.04 8.67 16.05
C CYS A 421 -22.79 8.00 14.90
N VAL A 422 -22.84 8.62 13.72
CA VAL A 422 -23.44 8.03 12.51
C VAL A 422 -22.65 6.79 12.05
N ILE A 423 -21.32 6.88 12.04
CA ILE A 423 -20.47 5.74 11.69
C ILE A 423 -20.57 4.65 12.77
N LEU A 424 -20.69 5.02 14.05
CA LEU A 424 -20.88 4.08 15.16
C LEU A 424 -22.19 3.31 15.03
N ALA A 425 -23.31 3.98 14.74
CA ALA A 425 -24.58 3.30 14.53
C ALA A 425 -24.48 2.26 13.38
N TRP A 426 -23.81 2.62 12.29
CA TRP A 426 -23.54 1.67 11.22
C TRP A 426 -22.61 0.51 11.64
N PHE A 427 -21.53 0.81 12.37
CA PHE A 427 -20.61 -0.19 12.93
C PHE A 427 -21.35 -1.23 13.78
N GLU A 428 -22.22 -0.80 14.69
CA GLU A 428 -22.98 -1.71 15.57
C GLU A 428 -23.87 -2.66 14.77
N ARG A 429 -24.50 -2.18 13.69
CA ARG A 429 -25.34 -3.04 12.83
C ARG A 429 -24.51 -4.02 12.02
N GLU A 430 -23.41 -3.58 11.41
CA GLU A 430 -22.48 -4.46 10.69
C GLU A 430 -21.90 -5.52 11.62
N ARG A 431 -21.53 -5.13 12.84
CA ARG A 431 -21.02 -6.03 13.86
C ARG A 431 -22.08 -7.05 14.29
N ALA A 432 -23.30 -6.62 14.62
CA ALA A 432 -24.39 -7.51 15.00
C ALA A 432 -24.71 -8.53 13.89
N LYS A 433 -24.68 -8.09 12.63
CA LYS A 433 -24.92 -8.93 11.46
C LYS A 433 -23.82 -9.96 11.24
N ARG A 434 -22.55 -9.58 11.40
CA ARG A 434 -21.41 -10.39 10.93
C ARG A 434 -20.71 -11.17 12.02
N MET A 435 -20.74 -10.68 13.27
CA MET A 435 -20.03 -11.31 14.38
C MET A 435 -20.91 -12.20 15.25
N SER A 436 -22.24 -12.16 15.10
CA SER A 436 -23.17 -12.92 15.95
C SER A 436 -23.01 -14.44 15.87
N ALA A 437 -22.47 -14.97 14.77
CA ALA A 437 -22.21 -16.41 14.58
C ALA A 437 -20.76 -16.83 14.90
N LEU A 438 -19.91 -15.87 15.26
CA LEU A 438 -18.49 -16.08 15.52
C LEU A 438 -18.22 -16.09 17.03
N PRO A 439 -17.31 -16.96 17.52
CA PRO A 439 -17.02 -17.05 18.95
C PRO A 439 -16.34 -15.77 19.46
N PRO A 440 -16.63 -15.34 20.71
CA PRO A 440 -15.86 -14.31 21.39
C PRO A 440 -14.45 -14.83 21.74
N LEU A 441 -13.71 -14.12 22.59
CA LEU A 441 -12.51 -14.70 23.21
C LEU A 441 -12.90 -15.91 24.06
N GLU A 442 -12.40 -17.09 23.69
CA GLU A 442 -12.65 -18.35 24.40
C GLU A 442 -11.40 -18.92 25.07
N ALA A 443 -10.21 -18.68 24.51
CA ALA A 443 -8.95 -19.20 25.04
C ALA A 443 -7.72 -18.40 24.58
N ILE A 444 -6.59 -18.67 25.23
CA ILE A 444 -5.25 -18.32 24.76
C ILE A 444 -4.46 -19.62 24.60
N VAL A 445 -3.81 -19.80 23.46
CA VAL A 445 -2.91 -20.92 23.19
C VAL A 445 -1.49 -20.41 23.14
N TYR A 446 -0.55 -21.11 23.76
CA TYR A 446 0.85 -20.73 23.80
C TYR A 446 1.74 -21.97 23.92
N VAL A 447 3.05 -21.79 23.75
CA VAL A 447 4.05 -22.82 24.00
C VAL A 447 4.68 -22.57 25.37
N ARG A 448 4.61 -23.56 26.25
CA ARG A 448 5.35 -23.58 27.53
C ARG A 448 6.57 -24.46 27.36
N ARG A 449 7.74 -24.01 27.82
CA ARG A 449 8.96 -24.84 27.83
C ARG A 449 10.02 -24.35 28.81
N PRO A 450 10.95 -25.21 29.25
CA PRO A 450 12.05 -24.78 30.10
C PRO A 450 12.89 -23.66 29.46
N PRO A 451 13.40 -22.72 30.29
CA PRO A 451 14.29 -21.65 29.84
C PRO A 451 15.45 -22.15 29.00
N ARG A 452 15.58 -21.57 27.81
CA ARG A 452 16.60 -21.99 26.85
C ARG A 452 17.99 -21.45 27.20
N GLN A 453 19.02 -22.16 26.72
CA GLN A 453 20.44 -21.75 26.75
C GLN A 453 21.01 -21.82 25.34
N GLY A 454 21.87 -20.88 24.94
CA GLY A 454 22.53 -20.90 23.62
C GLY A 454 21.96 -19.89 22.61
N ARG A 455 22.21 -20.13 21.31
CA ARG A 455 21.83 -19.26 20.19
C ARG A 455 20.56 -19.83 19.55
N HIS A 456 19.45 -19.11 19.68
CA HIS A 456 18.11 -19.56 19.27
C HIS A 456 17.54 -18.59 18.24
N TRP A 457 18.03 -18.59 17.02
CA TRP A 457 17.49 -17.68 16.01
C TRP A 457 16.25 -18.28 15.36
N PRO A 458 15.34 -17.45 14.80
CA PRO A 458 14.20 -17.94 14.04
C PRO A 458 14.58 -18.93 12.93
N GLN A 459 15.81 -18.82 12.40
CA GLN A 459 16.37 -19.67 11.37
C GLN A 459 16.88 -21.04 11.82
N ASP A 460 17.05 -21.25 13.14
CA ASP A 460 17.66 -22.45 13.71
C ASP A 460 16.62 -23.58 13.92
N PHE A 461 15.64 -23.72 13.02
CA PHE A 461 14.52 -24.66 13.20
C PHE A 461 14.93 -26.14 13.16
N GLU A 462 16.09 -26.50 12.62
CA GLU A 462 16.56 -27.89 12.60
C GLU A 462 17.01 -28.38 13.98
N GLU A 463 17.46 -27.48 14.86
CA GLU A 463 17.97 -27.82 16.20
C GLU A 463 16.85 -28.41 17.05
N PHE A 464 16.99 -29.69 17.43
CA PHE A 464 15.98 -30.40 18.22
C PHE A 464 16.10 -30.08 19.70
N GLU A 465 15.01 -29.60 20.25
CA GLU A 465 14.96 -29.15 21.63
C GLU A 465 13.72 -29.71 22.35
N PRO A 466 13.86 -30.83 23.07
CA PRO A 466 12.75 -31.43 23.79
C PRO A 466 12.34 -30.61 25.02
N GLY A 467 11.16 -30.88 25.55
CA GLY A 467 10.63 -30.22 26.76
C GLY A 467 9.58 -29.15 26.48
N ALA A 468 9.03 -29.08 25.27
CA ALA A 468 8.02 -28.10 24.90
C ALA A 468 6.61 -28.69 24.91
N GLU A 469 5.65 -27.90 25.39
CA GLU A 469 4.24 -28.22 25.45
C GLU A 469 3.41 -27.11 24.81
N VAL A 470 2.41 -27.48 24.01
CA VAL A 470 1.38 -26.53 23.57
C VAL A 470 0.23 -26.59 24.55
N VAL A 471 -0.04 -25.46 25.20
CA VAL A 471 -1.04 -25.32 26.26
C VAL A 471 -2.15 -24.39 25.78
N GLN A 472 -3.39 -24.77 26.05
CA GLN A 472 -4.55 -23.90 25.94
C GLN A 472 -5.03 -23.53 27.34
N VAL A 473 -5.20 -22.24 27.61
CA VAL A 473 -5.86 -21.74 28.81
C VAL A 473 -7.18 -21.08 28.43
N ASP A 474 -8.27 -21.46 29.08
CA ASP A 474 -9.56 -20.79 28.87
C ASP A 474 -9.41 -19.29 29.19
N ALA A 475 -9.99 -18.43 28.37
CA ALA A 475 -9.87 -16.99 28.52
C ALA A 475 -11.17 -16.30 28.15
N THR A 476 -11.59 -15.33 28.96
CA THR A 476 -12.78 -14.52 28.67
C THR A 476 -12.42 -13.05 28.75
N LEU A 477 -12.95 -12.27 27.79
CA LEU A 477 -12.83 -10.81 27.79
C LEU A 477 -14.03 -10.22 28.55
N GLY A 478 -13.76 -9.66 29.72
CA GLY A 478 -14.75 -8.97 30.55
C GLY A 478 -14.92 -7.50 30.19
N ASP A 479 -15.92 -6.87 30.82
CA ASP A 479 -16.18 -5.44 30.69
C ASP A 479 -14.93 -4.61 31.05
N GLY A 480 -14.67 -3.56 30.28
CA GLY A 480 -13.48 -2.70 30.46
C GLY A 480 -12.16 -3.32 30.02
N GLY A 481 -12.17 -4.45 29.31
CA GLY A 481 -10.96 -5.07 28.75
C GLY A 481 -10.16 -5.90 29.76
N THR A 482 -10.78 -6.40 30.82
CA THR A 482 -10.09 -7.35 31.71
C THR A 482 -10.11 -8.74 31.10
N ILE A 483 -8.99 -9.48 31.13
CA ILE A 483 -8.96 -10.88 30.69
C ILE A 483 -8.94 -11.76 31.93
N ALA A 484 -9.93 -12.64 32.05
CA ALA A 484 -9.98 -13.66 33.09
C ALA A 484 -9.58 -15.01 32.53
N LEU A 485 -8.59 -15.64 33.16
CA LEU A 485 -8.10 -16.97 32.81
C LEU A 485 -8.84 -18.06 33.59
N GLY A 486 -9.07 -19.20 32.93
CA GLY A 486 -9.73 -20.38 33.47
C GLY A 486 -8.79 -21.58 33.55
N ALA A 487 -9.29 -22.76 33.16
CA ALA A 487 -8.54 -24.00 33.26
C ALA A 487 -7.52 -24.14 32.11
N GLU A 488 -6.42 -24.83 32.39
CA GLU A 488 -5.44 -25.21 31.37
C GLU A 488 -5.73 -26.62 30.84
N THR A 489 -5.50 -26.81 29.54
CA THR A 489 -5.51 -28.09 28.84
C THR A 489 -4.25 -28.24 28.02
N SER A 490 -3.59 -29.39 28.14
CA SER A 490 -2.45 -29.77 27.30
C SER A 490 -2.93 -30.19 25.92
N LEU A 491 -2.67 -29.36 24.90
CA LEU A 491 -2.91 -29.73 23.52
C LEU A 491 -1.89 -30.77 23.05
N SER A 492 -0.64 -30.70 23.52
CA SER A 492 0.36 -31.75 23.24
C SER A 492 -0.15 -33.13 23.67
N SER A 493 -0.62 -33.27 24.92
CA SER A 493 -1.13 -34.56 25.41
C SER A 493 -2.37 -35.03 24.63
N LEU A 494 -3.24 -34.10 24.23
CA LEU A 494 -4.40 -34.41 23.38
C LEU A 494 -3.96 -34.99 22.02
N CYS A 495 -2.86 -34.50 21.48
CA CYS A 495 -2.25 -34.98 20.23
C CYS A 495 -1.38 -36.24 20.39
N GLY A 496 -1.32 -36.81 21.60
CA GLY A 496 -0.46 -37.97 21.89
C GLY A 496 1.04 -37.64 21.95
N LEU A 497 1.39 -36.37 22.17
CA LEU A 497 2.76 -35.89 22.31
C LEU A 497 3.14 -35.81 23.80
N ASP A 498 4.27 -36.42 24.19
CA ASP A 498 4.82 -36.29 25.55
C ASP A 498 5.58 -34.96 25.67
N PRO A 499 5.16 -34.02 26.54
CA PRO A 499 5.85 -32.75 26.75
C PRO A 499 7.35 -32.88 27.04
N ALA A 500 7.80 -33.95 27.70
CA ALA A 500 9.20 -34.15 28.05
C ALA A 500 10.09 -34.47 26.83
N GLU A 501 9.51 -35.01 25.77
CA GLU A 501 10.22 -35.42 24.54
C GLU A 501 9.90 -34.52 23.35
N THR A 502 8.87 -33.67 23.48
CA THR A 502 8.35 -32.88 22.38
C THR A 502 9.15 -31.59 22.19
N ASP A 503 9.45 -31.28 20.94
CA ASP A 503 9.84 -29.95 20.46
C ASP A 503 8.62 -29.39 19.69
N ALA A 504 8.06 -28.28 20.16
CA ALA A 504 6.86 -27.68 19.60
C ALA A 504 7.03 -26.17 19.44
N ARG A 505 6.38 -25.62 18.41
CA ARG A 505 6.42 -24.19 18.11
C ARG A 505 5.16 -23.70 17.38
N ARG A 506 4.89 -22.42 17.63
CA ARG A 506 4.00 -21.55 16.86
C ARG A 506 2.59 -22.08 16.64
N PRO A 507 1.71 -21.98 17.66
CA PRO A 507 0.29 -22.14 17.46
C PRO A 507 -0.29 -21.02 16.58
N ALA A 508 -1.30 -21.36 15.79
CA ALA A 508 -2.09 -20.46 14.97
C ALA A 508 -3.57 -20.84 15.04
N VAL A 509 -4.46 -19.84 14.96
CA VAL A 509 -5.91 -20.03 15.07
C VAL A 509 -6.59 -19.71 13.75
N SER A 510 -7.58 -20.51 13.36
CA SER A 510 -8.40 -20.25 12.17
C SER A 510 -9.20 -18.96 12.32
N TRP A 511 -9.56 -18.35 11.18
CA TRP A 511 -10.29 -17.08 11.19
C TRP A 511 -11.67 -17.18 11.85
N ASP A 512 -12.32 -18.33 11.79
CA ASP A 512 -13.59 -18.56 12.49
C ASP A 512 -13.42 -18.90 13.98
N GLY A 513 -12.19 -18.97 14.49
CA GLY A 513 -11.86 -19.26 15.88
C GLY A 513 -12.02 -20.72 16.31
N ARG A 514 -12.25 -21.66 15.38
CA ARG A 514 -12.63 -23.04 15.71
C ARG A 514 -11.51 -24.08 15.62
N ARG A 515 -10.40 -23.76 14.98
CA ARG A 515 -9.27 -24.67 14.78
C ARG A 515 -7.99 -24.04 15.28
N VAL A 516 -7.16 -24.85 15.90
CA VAL A 516 -5.80 -24.50 16.30
C VAL A 516 -4.84 -25.40 15.55
N ALA A 517 -3.85 -24.83 14.88
CA ALA A 517 -2.77 -25.60 14.27
C ALA A 517 -1.45 -25.24 14.94
N PHE A 518 -0.56 -26.22 15.11
CA PHE A 518 0.80 -25.98 15.60
C PHE A 518 1.76 -27.00 14.99
N SER A 519 3.06 -26.76 15.16
CA SER A 519 4.09 -27.70 14.67
C SER A 519 4.83 -28.37 15.81
N ALA A 520 5.06 -29.68 15.70
CA ALA A 520 5.78 -30.45 16.70
C ALA A 520 6.54 -31.66 16.12
N ARG A 521 7.52 -32.16 16.87
CA ARG A 521 8.24 -33.43 16.67
C ARG A 521 8.68 -34.02 18.01
N THR A 522 8.95 -35.32 18.06
CA THR A 522 9.34 -36.04 19.29
C THR A 522 10.80 -36.50 19.31
N GLY A 523 11.57 -36.22 18.25
CA GLY A 523 12.97 -36.63 18.18
C GLY A 523 13.78 -35.88 17.12
N ALA A 524 15.10 -35.83 17.29
CA ALA A 524 16.02 -35.16 16.37
C ALA A 524 16.08 -35.80 14.97
N SER A 525 15.77 -37.10 14.87
CA SER A 525 15.68 -37.82 13.59
C SER A 525 14.29 -37.78 12.96
N GLU A 526 13.36 -37.03 13.55
CA GLU A 526 11.99 -36.88 13.04
C GLU A 526 11.76 -35.46 12.52
N PRO A 527 11.02 -35.30 11.41
CA PRO A 527 10.68 -33.98 10.91
C PRO A 527 9.63 -33.31 11.80
N PHE A 528 9.57 -31.99 11.75
CA PHE A 528 8.41 -31.26 12.25
C PHE A 528 7.18 -31.63 11.41
N ARG A 529 6.05 -31.87 12.09
CA ARG A 529 4.74 -32.10 11.48
C ARG A 529 3.75 -31.05 11.95
N ILE A 530 2.68 -30.86 11.19
CA ILE A 530 1.60 -29.94 11.55
C ILE A 530 0.44 -30.72 12.15
N TYR A 531 0.13 -30.39 13.40
CA TYR A 531 -1.01 -30.90 14.16
C TYR A 531 -2.15 -29.90 14.07
N VAL A 532 -3.37 -30.40 13.88
CA VAL A 532 -4.60 -29.60 13.86
C VAL A 532 -5.53 -30.11 14.94
N VAL A 533 -5.93 -29.20 15.83
CA VAL A 533 -6.94 -29.40 16.86
C VAL A 533 -8.25 -28.82 16.37
N GLU A 534 -9.28 -29.66 16.33
CA GLU A 534 -10.64 -29.28 15.94
C GLU A 534 -11.65 -30.13 16.70
N ASN A 535 -12.70 -29.52 17.23
CA ASN A 535 -13.78 -30.22 17.96
C ASN A 535 -13.28 -31.14 19.09
N GLY A 536 -12.20 -30.75 19.77
CA GLY A 536 -11.60 -31.51 20.87
C GLY A 536 -10.84 -32.78 20.43
N ALA A 537 -10.62 -32.98 19.13
CA ALA A 537 -9.71 -33.99 18.59
C ALA A 537 -8.44 -33.32 18.07
N CYS A 538 -7.33 -34.05 18.07
CA CYS A 538 -6.08 -33.58 17.49
C CYS A 538 -5.45 -34.66 16.60
N GLU A 539 -5.08 -34.29 15.39
CA GLU A 539 -4.43 -35.18 14.43
C GLU A 539 -3.34 -34.44 13.64
N VAL A 540 -2.36 -35.18 13.11
CA VAL A 540 -1.43 -34.66 12.10
C VAL A 540 -2.20 -34.44 10.81
N GLU A 541 -2.03 -33.29 10.15
CA GLU A 541 -2.66 -33.04 8.84
C GLU A 541 -2.04 -33.96 7.78
N PRO A 542 -2.78 -35.00 7.31
CA PRO A 542 -2.19 -36.07 6.52
C PRO A 542 -1.72 -35.60 5.15
N SER A 543 -2.35 -34.58 4.57
CA SER A 543 -1.94 -34.04 3.27
C SER A 543 -0.57 -33.38 3.36
N ILE A 544 -0.31 -32.68 4.45
CA ILE A 544 0.96 -31.96 4.69
C ILE A 544 2.10 -32.94 4.99
N ASP A 545 1.81 -33.97 5.78
CA ASP A 545 2.78 -35.01 6.19
C ASP A 545 3.09 -36.04 5.09
N ALA A 546 2.29 -36.06 4.01
CA ALA A 546 2.51 -36.95 2.89
C ALA A 546 3.88 -36.69 2.21
N PRO A 547 4.52 -37.73 1.64
CA PRO A 547 5.73 -37.58 0.86
C PRO A 547 5.57 -36.52 -0.26
N PRO A 548 6.54 -35.61 -0.46
CA PRO A 548 6.44 -34.57 -1.47
C PRO A 548 6.24 -35.14 -2.88
N VAL A 549 5.26 -34.58 -3.59
CA VAL A 549 5.01 -34.80 -5.01
C VAL A 549 4.98 -33.46 -5.75
N ASP A 550 5.32 -33.48 -7.03
CA ASP A 550 5.21 -32.30 -7.90
C ASP A 550 3.75 -32.04 -8.33
N GLU A 551 3.53 -30.99 -9.10
CA GLU A 551 2.20 -30.59 -9.59
C GLU A 551 1.49 -31.67 -10.45
N ASP A 552 2.25 -32.63 -10.99
CA ASP A 552 1.73 -33.78 -11.75
C ASP A 552 1.51 -35.02 -10.86
N GLY A 553 1.77 -34.92 -9.55
CA GLY A 553 1.71 -36.03 -8.60
C GLY A 553 2.89 -36.99 -8.67
N LYS A 554 4.01 -36.61 -9.30
CA LYS A 554 5.23 -37.45 -9.34
C LYS A 554 6.07 -37.22 -8.08
N PRO A 555 6.67 -38.28 -7.50
CA PRO A 555 7.51 -38.13 -6.32
C PRO A 555 8.67 -37.14 -6.52
N VAL A 556 8.92 -36.31 -5.51
CA VAL A 556 10.09 -35.42 -5.43
C VAL A 556 11.12 -36.09 -4.50
N PRO A 557 12.41 -36.15 -4.89
CA PRO A 557 13.45 -36.74 -4.05
C PRO A 557 13.63 -35.95 -2.76
N THR A 558 13.92 -36.64 -1.65
CA THR A 558 14.17 -36.00 -0.34
C THR A 558 15.65 -35.68 -0.11
N ASN A 559 16.55 -36.09 -1.01
CA ASN A 559 18.00 -35.91 -0.88
C ASN A 559 18.58 -36.46 0.44
N ASP A 560 17.95 -37.48 1.04
CA ASP A 560 18.25 -38.00 2.38
C ASP A 560 18.15 -36.96 3.52
N GLU A 561 17.43 -35.85 3.28
CA GLU A 561 17.15 -34.80 4.25
C GLU A 561 15.78 -34.95 4.89
N LEU A 562 15.61 -34.39 6.10
CA LEU A 562 14.31 -34.30 6.76
C LEU A 562 13.43 -33.24 6.10
N VAL A 563 12.18 -33.62 5.80
CA VAL A 563 11.17 -32.69 5.29
C VAL A 563 10.38 -32.12 6.46
N HIS A 564 10.85 -31.00 7.01
CA HIS A 564 10.16 -30.30 8.09
C HIS A 564 8.94 -29.55 7.54
N ASN A 565 7.83 -29.60 8.27
CA ASN A 565 6.63 -28.80 8.05
C ASN A 565 6.29 -28.04 9.35
N PHE A 566 6.37 -26.72 9.32
CA PHE A 566 6.28 -25.91 10.54
C PHE A 566 5.68 -24.53 10.30
N ASP A 567 5.43 -23.81 11.39
CA ASP A 567 4.84 -22.46 11.41
C ASP A 567 3.55 -22.35 10.55
N PRO A 568 2.47 -23.07 10.92
CA PRO A 568 1.20 -22.97 10.21
C PRO A 568 0.55 -21.59 10.39
N ALA A 569 -0.20 -21.14 9.38
CA ALA A 569 -1.05 -19.95 9.42
C ALA A 569 -2.33 -20.20 8.61
N PHE A 570 -3.48 -19.78 9.15
CA PHE A 570 -4.76 -19.91 8.46
C PHE A 570 -5.06 -18.69 7.58
N ALA A 571 -5.42 -18.94 6.33
CA ALA A 571 -6.02 -17.96 5.45
C ALA A 571 -7.49 -17.66 5.86
N PRO A 572 -8.04 -16.51 5.45
CA PRO A 572 -9.45 -16.17 5.69
C PRO A 572 -10.46 -17.24 5.25
N ASP A 573 -10.16 -17.98 4.19
CA ASP A 573 -11.01 -19.05 3.66
C ASP A 573 -10.75 -20.43 4.29
N GLY A 574 -9.93 -20.47 5.35
CA GLY A 574 -9.66 -21.68 6.12
C GLY A 574 -8.56 -22.59 5.57
N ARG A 575 -7.94 -22.26 4.43
CA ARG A 575 -6.73 -22.96 3.96
C ARG A 575 -5.56 -22.75 4.91
N ILE A 576 -4.63 -23.71 4.95
CA ILE A 576 -3.43 -23.65 5.78
C ILE A 576 -2.23 -23.30 4.90
N VAL A 577 -1.59 -22.17 5.19
CA VAL A 577 -0.23 -21.87 4.72
C VAL A 577 0.76 -22.38 5.76
N PHE A 578 1.87 -22.93 5.31
CA PHE A 578 2.89 -23.45 6.20
C PHE A 578 4.29 -23.31 5.58
N THR A 579 5.29 -23.36 6.44
CA THR A 579 6.69 -23.37 6.05
C THR A 579 7.17 -24.80 5.87
N SER A 580 7.95 -25.08 4.82
CA SER A 580 8.50 -26.42 4.59
C SER A 580 9.86 -26.44 3.91
N THR A 581 10.65 -27.47 4.20
CA THR A 581 11.95 -27.75 3.55
C THR A 581 11.83 -28.66 2.33
N ARG A 582 10.61 -29.01 1.88
CA ARG A 582 10.37 -29.98 0.78
C ARG A 582 10.98 -29.59 -0.58
N GLY A 583 11.31 -28.31 -0.78
CA GLY A 583 11.87 -27.76 -2.00
C GLY A 583 10.88 -27.70 -3.16
N ASN A 584 11.40 -27.67 -4.39
CA ASN A 584 10.59 -27.33 -5.57
C ASN A 584 9.59 -28.44 -5.94
N VAL A 585 8.29 -28.16 -5.75
CA VAL A 585 7.15 -29.03 -6.10
C VAL A 585 6.25 -28.44 -7.18
N MET A 586 6.60 -27.25 -7.69
CA MET A 586 5.86 -26.57 -8.74
C MET A 586 6.81 -26.08 -9.84
N ASN A 587 6.38 -26.21 -11.09
CA ASN A 587 7.16 -25.86 -12.28
C ASN A 587 8.55 -26.53 -12.27
N ARG A 588 8.63 -27.80 -11.85
CA ARG A 588 9.92 -28.43 -11.50
C ARG A 588 10.92 -28.44 -12.67
N ALA A 589 10.44 -28.49 -13.91
CA ALA A 589 11.27 -28.43 -15.10
C ALA A 589 12.06 -27.11 -15.25
N ALA A 590 11.66 -26.06 -14.54
CA ALA A 590 12.37 -24.79 -14.52
C ALA A 590 13.72 -24.87 -13.79
N PHE A 591 13.96 -25.87 -12.95
CA PHE A 591 15.13 -25.92 -12.07
C PHE A 591 16.15 -26.98 -12.49
N SER A 592 17.43 -26.68 -12.27
CA SER A 592 18.54 -27.64 -12.43
C SER A 592 18.78 -28.49 -11.17
N TYR A 593 17.96 -28.31 -10.15
CA TYR A 593 18.07 -28.91 -8.82
C TYR A 593 16.68 -29.31 -8.31
N GLN A 594 16.62 -30.28 -7.40
CA GLN A 594 15.36 -30.88 -6.92
C GLN A 594 15.48 -31.30 -5.46
N GLY A 595 14.33 -31.42 -4.79
CA GLY A 595 14.24 -31.85 -3.40
C GLY A 595 14.56 -30.73 -2.39
N PRO A 596 14.72 -31.10 -1.11
CA PRO A 596 15.19 -30.20 -0.06
C PRO A 596 16.57 -29.63 -0.35
N GLN A 597 16.68 -28.29 -0.25
CA GLN A 597 17.89 -27.54 -0.56
C GLN A 597 18.56 -27.04 0.71
N ARG A 598 19.87 -26.82 0.68
CA ARG A 598 20.60 -26.11 1.73
C ARG A 598 20.62 -24.61 1.43
N THR A 599 20.65 -23.76 2.46
CA THR A 599 20.63 -22.30 2.26
C THR A 599 22.02 -21.75 1.91
N PRO A 600 22.15 -20.83 0.92
CA PRO A 600 23.40 -20.12 0.66
C PRO A 600 23.89 -19.31 1.87
N ALA A 601 22.97 -18.80 2.70
CA ALA A 601 23.31 -18.04 3.91
C ALA A 601 24.13 -18.83 4.92
N ASP A 602 23.89 -20.14 5.01
CA ASP A 602 24.59 -21.10 5.86
C ASP A 602 24.37 -22.53 5.32
N PRO A 603 25.31 -23.09 4.56
CA PRO A 603 25.15 -24.42 3.95
C PRO A 603 24.96 -25.57 4.96
N SER A 604 25.15 -25.33 6.26
CA SER A 604 24.81 -26.32 7.30
C SER A 604 23.32 -26.42 7.56
N LYS A 605 22.50 -25.51 7.02
CA LYS A 605 21.05 -25.44 7.26
C LYS A 605 20.25 -25.69 5.99
N LEU A 606 19.05 -26.21 6.16
CA LEU A 606 18.05 -26.36 5.11
C LEU A 606 17.42 -25.00 4.78
N ASN A 607 17.13 -24.84 3.50
CA ASN A 607 16.26 -23.81 2.97
C ASN A 607 14.80 -24.14 3.30
N ALA A 608 14.01 -23.10 3.53
CA ALA A 608 12.61 -23.20 3.88
C ALA A 608 11.80 -22.18 3.07
N ASN A 609 10.70 -22.64 2.47
CA ASN A 609 9.78 -21.81 1.69
C ASN A 609 8.34 -21.99 2.20
N LEU A 610 7.42 -21.17 1.66
CA LEU A 610 6.00 -21.22 1.99
C LEU A 610 5.21 -22.07 0.99
N TYR A 611 4.24 -22.81 1.52
CA TYR A 611 3.34 -23.68 0.78
C TYR A 611 1.92 -23.50 1.30
N VAL A 612 0.92 -23.79 0.47
CA VAL A 612 -0.49 -23.79 0.85
C VAL A 612 -1.11 -25.16 0.61
N LEU A 613 -1.90 -25.62 1.57
CA LEU A 613 -2.85 -26.71 1.39
C LEU A 613 -4.11 -26.16 0.73
N ASP A 614 -4.22 -26.30 -0.60
CA ASP A 614 -5.36 -25.78 -1.36
C ASP A 614 -6.63 -26.62 -1.16
N ALA A 615 -6.46 -27.94 -1.07
CA ALA A 615 -7.50 -28.93 -0.80
C ALA A 615 -6.85 -30.20 -0.23
N PRO A 616 -7.61 -31.15 0.36
CA PRO A 616 -7.05 -32.42 0.79
C PRO A 616 -6.24 -33.11 -0.32
N GLY A 617 -4.98 -33.43 -0.04
CA GLY A 617 -4.04 -34.02 -1.01
C GLY A 617 -3.47 -33.06 -2.06
N SER A 618 -3.78 -31.76 -2.02
CA SER A 618 -3.34 -30.75 -3.00
C SER A 618 -2.51 -29.66 -2.31
N ILE A 619 -1.19 -29.72 -2.48
CA ILE A 619 -0.24 -28.74 -1.95
C ILE A 619 0.38 -27.95 -3.09
N ARG A 620 0.42 -26.63 -2.94
CA ARG A 620 1.04 -25.72 -3.91
C ARG A 620 2.13 -24.90 -3.25
N GLN A 621 3.27 -24.77 -3.93
CA GLN A 621 4.37 -23.91 -3.52
C GLN A 621 4.02 -22.45 -3.76
N LEU A 622 4.29 -21.58 -2.79
CA LEU A 622 4.09 -20.13 -2.88
C LEU A 622 5.40 -19.39 -3.15
N THR A 623 6.49 -19.81 -2.51
CA THR A 623 7.79 -19.13 -2.60
C THR A 623 8.94 -20.08 -2.97
N PHE A 624 10.02 -19.53 -3.53
CA PHE A 624 11.07 -20.30 -4.22
C PHE A 624 12.50 -19.79 -3.94
N LEU A 625 12.69 -18.89 -2.97
CA LEU A 625 13.98 -18.31 -2.64
C LEU A 625 14.88 -19.34 -1.94
N LEU A 626 16.21 -19.13 -2.00
CA LEU A 626 17.18 -20.10 -1.48
C LEU A 626 17.62 -19.84 -0.04
N ASN A 627 17.40 -18.64 0.48
CA ASN A 627 17.47 -18.39 1.92
C ASN A 627 16.13 -18.75 2.60
N GLN A 628 15.99 -18.48 3.89
CA GLN A 628 14.80 -18.92 4.61
C GLN A 628 13.64 -17.93 4.51
N GLU A 629 12.44 -18.44 4.25
CA GLU A 629 11.17 -17.73 4.34
C GLU A 629 10.29 -18.42 5.36
N ILE A 630 10.03 -17.70 6.44
CA ILE A 630 9.52 -18.25 7.68
C ILE A 630 8.48 -17.30 8.25
N LEU A 631 7.81 -17.78 9.29
CA LEU A 631 6.89 -16.99 10.08
C LEU A 631 5.69 -16.37 9.32
N PRO A 632 4.90 -17.17 8.56
CA PRO A 632 3.73 -16.65 7.86
C PRO A 632 2.63 -16.14 8.81
N SER A 633 1.90 -15.12 8.36
CA SER A 633 0.72 -14.53 8.97
C SER A 633 -0.13 -13.86 7.88
N PHE A 634 -1.30 -13.32 8.21
CA PHE A 634 -2.20 -12.70 7.25
C PHE A 634 -2.58 -11.28 7.64
N MET A 635 -2.66 -10.42 6.62
CA MET A 635 -3.35 -9.14 6.70
C MET A 635 -4.86 -9.36 6.69
N ARG A 636 -5.61 -8.39 7.22
CA ARG A 636 -7.08 -8.36 7.27
C ARG A 636 -7.74 -8.41 5.90
N ASP A 637 -7.02 -8.01 4.85
CA ASP A 637 -7.49 -8.08 3.47
C ASP A 637 -7.21 -9.43 2.79
N GLY A 638 -6.62 -10.38 3.51
CA GLY A 638 -6.36 -11.73 3.05
C GLY A 638 -5.04 -11.91 2.31
N ARG A 639 -4.15 -10.90 2.28
CA ARG A 639 -2.77 -11.07 1.79
C ARG A 639 -1.88 -11.74 2.82
N LEU A 640 -0.99 -12.61 2.35
CA LEU A 640 0.02 -13.29 3.17
C LEU A 640 1.15 -12.30 3.50
N ILE A 641 1.62 -12.31 4.74
CA ILE A 641 2.81 -11.60 5.22
C ILE A 641 3.74 -12.57 5.93
N PHE A 642 5.05 -12.36 5.83
CA PHE A 642 6.04 -13.29 6.37
C PHE A 642 7.41 -12.64 6.50
N THR A 643 8.36 -13.35 7.12
CA THR A 643 9.76 -12.93 7.26
C THR A 643 10.63 -13.65 6.24
N THR A 644 11.51 -12.91 5.57
CA THR A 644 12.51 -13.47 4.64
C THR A 644 13.92 -13.14 5.12
N GLU A 645 14.81 -14.12 5.01
CA GLU A 645 16.25 -13.94 5.21
C GLU A 645 16.91 -13.46 3.91
N LYS A 646 17.61 -12.34 4.01
CA LYS A 646 18.28 -11.69 2.89
C LYS A 646 19.77 -11.64 3.17
N ARG A 647 20.49 -12.66 2.72
CA ARG A 647 21.95 -12.71 2.81
C ARG A 647 22.57 -12.62 1.42
N ALA A 648 23.38 -11.59 1.20
CA ALA A 648 24.16 -11.36 -0.02
C ALA A 648 25.51 -10.73 0.36
N PRO A 649 26.56 -10.74 -0.50
CA PRO A 649 27.83 -10.11 -0.16
C PRO A 649 27.65 -8.66 0.31
N GLY A 650 28.21 -8.33 1.47
CA GLY A 650 28.10 -7.02 2.12
C GLY A 650 26.69 -6.69 2.63
N PHE A 651 25.80 -7.67 2.81
CA PHE A 651 24.42 -7.42 3.24
C PHE A 651 23.80 -8.58 4.04
N TYR A 652 23.06 -8.21 5.08
CA TYR A 652 22.21 -9.12 5.84
C TYR A 652 20.96 -8.38 6.35
N GLN A 653 19.78 -8.98 6.19
CA GLN A 653 18.52 -8.56 6.81
C GLN A 653 17.60 -9.76 7.09
N LEU A 654 16.84 -9.74 8.19
CA LEU A 654 15.54 -10.39 8.25
C LEU A 654 14.48 -9.33 7.98
N ALA A 655 13.67 -9.51 6.94
CA ALA A 655 12.80 -8.46 6.45
C ALA A 655 11.37 -8.94 6.21
N GLY A 656 10.39 -8.05 6.33
CA GLY A 656 9.00 -8.36 6.07
C GLY A 656 8.67 -8.42 4.58
N ARG A 657 7.98 -9.46 4.13
CA ARG A 657 7.45 -9.60 2.76
C ARG A 657 5.93 -9.77 2.80
N ARG A 658 5.30 -9.52 1.67
CA ARG A 658 3.90 -9.87 1.42
C ARG A 658 3.73 -10.56 0.07
N GLN A 659 2.68 -11.36 -0.07
CA GLN A 659 2.30 -12.03 -1.31
C GLN A 659 0.79 -12.27 -1.36
N ASN A 660 0.20 -12.34 -2.55
CA ASN A 660 -1.18 -12.82 -2.70
C ASN A 660 -1.21 -14.35 -2.54
N LEU A 661 -2.29 -14.91 -1.99
CA LEU A 661 -2.36 -16.36 -1.73
C LEU A 661 -2.45 -17.20 -3.03
N ASP A 662 -2.80 -16.57 -4.15
CA ASP A 662 -2.73 -17.18 -5.48
C ASP A 662 -1.28 -17.29 -6.01
N GLY A 663 -0.30 -16.70 -5.33
CA GLY A 663 1.12 -16.73 -5.67
C GLY A 663 1.64 -15.45 -6.31
N GLY A 664 0.76 -14.56 -6.82
CA GLY A 664 1.20 -13.30 -7.42
C GLY A 664 1.70 -12.26 -6.41
N ASP A 665 2.39 -11.24 -6.91
CA ASP A 665 2.84 -10.05 -6.17
C ASP A 665 3.78 -10.38 -4.99
N TYR A 666 4.86 -11.11 -5.27
CA TYR A 666 5.94 -11.30 -4.29
C TYR A 666 6.64 -9.96 -4.00
N HIS A 667 6.25 -9.29 -2.91
CA HIS A 667 6.51 -7.87 -2.71
C HIS A 667 7.24 -7.58 -1.38
N PRO A 668 8.23 -6.67 -1.38
CA PRO A 668 8.71 -6.02 -0.16
C PRO A 668 7.61 -5.42 0.74
N LEU A 669 7.61 -5.70 2.05
CA LEU A 669 6.67 -5.06 2.98
C LEU A 669 7.32 -3.91 3.76
N PHE A 670 8.21 -4.24 4.69
CA PHE A 670 8.91 -3.28 5.56
C PHE A 670 10.24 -3.89 6.04
N GLY A 671 11.14 -3.10 6.62
CA GLY A 671 12.43 -3.60 7.14
C GLY A 671 13.39 -4.15 6.08
N GLN A 672 13.26 -3.69 4.83
CA GLN A 672 14.04 -4.25 3.72
C GLN A 672 15.52 -3.90 3.73
N ARG A 673 15.90 -2.88 4.50
CA ARG A 673 17.21 -2.23 4.52
C ARG A 673 17.49 -1.76 5.95
N PRO A 674 18.77 -1.61 6.33
CA PRO A 674 19.14 -1.17 7.67
C PRO A 674 18.82 0.31 7.92
N THR A 675 18.31 1.06 6.92
CA THR A 675 17.85 2.44 7.07
C THR A 675 16.78 2.63 8.15
N ILE A 676 16.07 1.56 8.54
CA ILE A 676 15.13 1.59 9.68
C ILE A 676 15.81 1.47 11.06
N GLY A 677 17.15 1.39 11.10
CA GLY A 677 17.95 1.27 12.31
C GLY A 677 18.09 -0.17 12.86
N TYR A 678 17.61 -1.19 12.14
CA TYR A 678 17.64 -2.59 12.57
C TYR A 678 18.05 -3.52 11.43
N THR A 679 18.63 -4.67 11.79
CA THR A 679 19.00 -5.72 10.82
C THR A 679 18.06 -6.91 10.82
N GLN A 680 17.05 -6.89 11.69
CA GLN A 680 16.04 -7.93 11.78
C GLN A 680 14.68 -7.32 12.11
N MET A 681 13.66 -7.77 11.37
CA MET A 681 12.25 -7.55 11.62
C MET A 681 11.53 -8.90 11.49
N THR A 682 11.00 -9.43 12.58
CA THR A 682 10.35 -10.75 12.65
C THR A 682 8.95 -10.67 13.27
N ASP A 683 8.22 -11.79 13.25
CA ASP A 683 6.90 -11.95 13.89
C ASP A 683 5.90 -10.85 13.53
N ILE A 684 5.78 -10.58 12.24
CA ILE A 684 4.96 -9.50 11.69
C ILE A 684 3.50 -9.91 11.72
N ILE A 685 2.66 -9.10 12.37
CA ILE A 685 1.20 -9.25 12.39
C ILE A 685 0.53 -7.93 12.02
N GLU A 686 -0.70 -7.99 11.50
CA GLU A 686 -1.55 -6.81 11.34
C GLU A 686 -2.53 -6.67 12.51
N LEU A 687 -2.63 -5.46 13.05
CA LEU A 687 -3.49 -5.12 14.18
C LEU A 687 -4.90 -4.74 13.72
N ALA A 688 -5.82 -4.61 14.69
CA ALA A 688 -7.20 -4.23 14.43
C ALA A 688 -7.32 -2.92 13.61
N ASP A 689 -6.44 -1.97 13.86
CA ASP A 689 -6.37 -0.67 13.17
C ASP A 689 -5.55 -0.68 11.87
N LYS A 690 -5.14 -1.86 11.39
CA LYS A 690 -4.26 -2.10 10.24
C LYS A 690 -2.85 -1.50 10.33
N ASN A 691 -2.39 -1.12 11.53
CA ASN A 691 -0.95 -0.98 11.74
C ASN A 691 -0.31 -2.37 11.86
N PHE A 692 0.98 -2.47 11.63
CA PHE A 692 1.71 -3.71 11.94
C PHE A 692 2.29 -3.65 13.33
N ALA A 693 2.35 -4.80 13.99
CA ALA A 693 3.29 -5.05 15.07
C ALA A 693 4.35 -6.04 14.60
N ALA A 694 5.59 -5.86 15.06
CA ALA A 694 6.71 -6.73 14.75
C ALA A 694 7.76 -6.66 15.85
N ILE A 695 8.69 -7.61 15.84
CA ILE A 695 9.89 -7.59 16.67
C ILE A 695 11.06 -7.04 15.87
N LEU A 696 11.67 -5.95 16.35
CA LEU A 696 12.87 -5.35 15.75
C LEU A 696 14.10 -5.71 16.58
N SER A 697 15.16 -6.17 15.91
CA SER A 697 16.42 -6.48 16.59
C SER A 697 17.65 -6.31 15.71
N GLU A 698 18.81 -6.36 16.36
CA GLU A 698 20.10 -6.48 15.69
C GLU A 698 20.53 -7.93 15.56
N ARG A 699 21.22 -8.26 14.47
CA ARG A 699 21.80 -9.57 14.26
C ARG A 699 22.73 -9.93 15.42
N GLY A 700 22.46 -11.08 16.03
CA GLY A 700 23.12 -11.52 17.26
C GLY A 700 22.13 -11.68 18.41
N ALA A 701 20.97 -11.02 18.36
CA ALA A 701 19.91 -11.20 19.34
C ALA A 701 19.47 -12.66 19.44
N ARG A 702 19.35 -13.18 20.67
CA ARG A 702 18.92 -14.55 20.95
C ARG A 702 17.39 -14.65 21.00
N TYR A 703 16.89 -15.87 20.79
CA TYR A 703 15.47 -16.24 20.87
C TYR A 703 14.55 -15.51 19.89
N GLY A 704 15.11 -14.89 18.83
CA GLY A 704 14.36 -13.97 17.97
C GLY A 704 13.81 -12.75 18.71
N ALA A 705 14.30 -12.47 19.93
CA ALA A 705 13.75 -11.44 20.80
C ALA A 705 14.29 -10.05 20.46
N GLY A 706 13.51 -9.01 20.78
CA GLY A 706 13.88 -7.64 20.45
C GLY A 706 12.91 -6.61 21.00
N ALA A 707 12.81 -5.48 20.30
CA ALA A 707 11.86 -4.43 20.61
C ALA A 707 10.50 -4.74 19.98
N LEU A 708 9.40 -4.55 20.71
CA LEU A 708 8.08 -4.49 20.11
C LEU A 708 7.94 -3.16 19.37
N ALA A 709 7.69 -3.20 18.07
CA ALA A 709 7.48 -2.02 17.25
C ALA A 709 6.06 -1.95 16.70
N ILE A 710 5.49 -0.74 16.63
CA ILE A 710 4.24 -0.44 15.95
C ILE A 710 4.55 0.36 14.68
N ILE A 711 3.99 -0.07 13.56
CA ILE A 711 4.30 0.47 12.23
C ILE A 711 3.03 0.93 11.54
N ASN A 712 2.88 2.25 11.37
CA ASN A 712 1.85 2.85 10.55
C ASN A 712 2.34 3.02 9.11
N ARG A 713 2.21 1.97 8.30
CA ARG A 713 2.66 1.96 6.88
C ARG A 713 2.06 3.08 6.01
N SER A 714 0.96 3.70 6.44
CA SER A 714 0.29 4.73 5.64
C SER A 714 0.91 6.11 5.70
N VAL A 715 1.89 6.33 6.60
CA VAL A 715 2.66 7.58 6.61
C VAL A 715 3.92 7.52 5.76
N GLY A 716 4.33 6.33 5.27
CA GLY A 716 5.40 6.14 4.30
C GLY A 716 6.47 5.16 4.78
N ILE A 717 7.65 5.24 4.16
CA ILE A 717 8.85 4.52 4.62
C ILE A 717 9.38 5.12 5.93
N ASP A 718 10.29 4.40 6.60
CA ASP A 718 11.05 4.95 7.73
C ASP A 718 12.54 5.11 7.45
N GLN A 719 13.14 6.07 8.16
CA GLN A 719 14.54 6.42 8.14
C GLN A 719 14.96 6.73 9.58
N ALA A 720 15.41 5.71 10.31
CA ALA A 720 15.81 5.85 11.71
C ALA A 720 17.29 5.55 11.93
N SER A 721 17.99 4.96 10.94
CA SER A 721 19.42 4.71 11.09
C SER A 721 20.20 6.02 11.12
N THR A 722 21.14 6.08 12.06
CA THR A 722 22.12 7.14 12.20
C THR A 722 23.49 6.75 11.66
N ASP A 723 23.63 5.57 11.06
CA ASP A 723 24.86 5.13 10.41
C ASP A 723 24.84 5.51 8.92
N PRO A 724 25.76 6.38 8.45
CA PRO A 724 25.87 6.72 7.03
C PRO A 724 26.07 5.51 6.11
N ALA A 725 26.63 4.40 6.59
CA ALA A 725 26.85 3.18 5.80
C ALA A 725 25.55 2.46 5.45
N ASP A 726 24.45 2.70 6.17
CA ASP A 726 23.14 2.13 5.89
C ASP A 726 22.46 2.77 4.66
N TYR A 727 23.01 3.88 4.18
CA TYR A 727 22.53 4.66 3.06
C TYR A 727 23.47 4.53 1.85
N LEU A 728 23.34 3.41 1.13
CA LEU A 728 24.25 2.99 0.06
C LEU A 728 24.36 3.92 -1.14
N VAL A 729 23.36 4.77 -1.39
CA VAL A 729 23.32 5.68 -2.55
C VAL A 729 23.58 7.11 -2.10
N ASP A 730 22.94 7.54 -1.01
CA ASP A 730 23.04 8.90 -0.50
C ASP A 730 23.21 8.91 1.03
N PRO A 731 24.46 8.88 1.53
CA PRO A 731 24.76 9.01 2.95
C PRO A 731 24.22 10.31 3.58
N GLY A 732 23.98 11.35 2.77
CA GLY A 732 23.38 12.60 3.23
C GLY A 732 21.91 12.47 3.64
N ALA A 733 21.23 11.38 3.27
CA ALA A 733 19.84 11.11 3.61
C ALA A 733 19.56 11.12 5.12
N ILE A 734 20.58 10.83 5.95
CA ILE A 734 20.52 10.93 7.41
C ILE A 734 20.15 12.35 7.88
N THR A 735 20.55 13.39 7.14
CA THR A 735 20.30 14.81 7.47
C THR A 735 19.02 15.35 6.83
N TYR A 736 18.32 14.56 6.01
CA TYR A 736 17.09 14.97 5.35
C TYR A 736 15.91 15.11 6.32
N ILE A 737 15.96 14.44 7.47
CA ILE A 737 14.84 14.37 8.41
C ILE A 737 14.63 15.73 9.07
N ASN A 738 13.68 16.49 8.54
CA ASN A 738 13.12 17.64 9.22
C ASN A 738 11.91 17.19 10.03
N GLU A 739 12.03 17.10 11.35
CA GLU A 739 10.98 16.61 12.26
C GLU A 739 9.65 17.37 12.14
N ARG A 740 9.63 18.58 11.55
CA ARG A 740 8.39 19.31 11.26
C ARG A 740 7.62 18.77 10.06
N PHE A 741 8.30 18.14 9.11
CA PHE A 741 7.75 17.71 7.81
C PHE A 741 7.91 16.21 7.53
N TYR A 742 8.70 15.51 8.35
CA TYR A 742 8.89 14.07 8.30
C TYR A 742 8.20 13.41 9.49
N GLN A 743 7.32 12.44 9.21
CA GLN A 743 6.64 11.64 10.23
C GLN A 743 7.19 10.22 10.16
N HIS A 744 7.72 9.72 11.28
CA HIS A 744 8.18 8.34 11.36
C HIS A 744 7.01 7.38 11.22
N SER A 745 7.19 6.36 10.39
CA SER A 745 6.19 5.30 10.20
C SER A 745 6.31 4.20 11.24
N GLN A 746 7.46 4.08 11.88
CA GLN A 746 7.71 3.13 12.97
C GLN A 746 7.88 3.85 14.30
N SER A 747 7.48 3.18 15.38
CA SER A 747 7.78 3.58 16.76
C SER A 747 8.05 2.35 17.60
N LEU A 748 9.03 2.41 18.50
CA LEU A 748 9.17 1.41 19.56
C LEU A 748 8.04 1.59 20.55
N TRP A 749 7.31 0.52 20.84
CA TRP A 749 6.23 0.55 21.80
C TRP A 749 6.76 0.69 23.23
N ASP A 750 7.82 -0.04 23.58
CA ASP A 750 8.56 0.16 24.82
C ASP A 750 9.94 0.77 24.48
N PRO A 751 10.16 2.07 24.76
CA PRO A 751 11.45 2.72 24.49
C PRO A 751 12.62 2.14 25.29
N GLU A 752 12.37 1.44 26.41
CA GLU A 752 13.45 0.83 27.20
C GLU A 752 13.91 -0.51 26.61
N ALA A 753 13.02 -1.27 26.00
CA ALA A 753 13.36 -2.50 25.26
C ALA A 753 13.80 -2.15 23.83
N THR A 754 15.04 -1.69 23.69
CA THR A 754 15.53 -1.05 22.45
C THR A 754 15.75 -1.99 21.27
N GLY A 755 15.76 -3.31 21.47
CA GLY A 755 16.08 -4.28 20.41
C GLY A 755 17.54 -4.27 19.97
N LYS A 756 18.38 -3.43 20.59
CA LYS A 756 19.82 -3.34 20.36
C LYS A 756 20.55 -4.42 21.16
N LEU A 757 21.71 -4.86 20.67
CA LEU A 757 22.46 -5.93 21.35
C LEU A 757 22.82 -5.58 22.79
N SER A 758 23.05 -4.31 23.10
CA SER A 758 23.35 -3.80 24.44
C SER A 758 22.55 -2.55 24.77
N GLY A 759 22.31 -2.28 26.05
CA GLY A 759 21.60 -1.07 26.49
C GLY A 759 20.09 -1.14 26.29
N THR A 760 19.55 -2.35 26.20
CA THR A 760 18.11 -2.64 26.30
C THR A 760 17.72 -2.87 27.77
N ASN A 761 16.44 -2.80 28.09
CA ASN A 761 15.86 -3.24 29.36
C ASN A 761 14.60 -4.06 29.08
N GLY A 762 14.81 -5.36 28.96
CA GLY A 762 13.80 -6.33 28.57
C GLY A 762 13.84 -6.70 27.08
N ALA A 763 13.09 -7.74 26.74
CA ALA A 763 13.02 -8.29 25.39
C ALA A 763 11.61 -8.82 25.10
N TYR A 764 11.08 -8.51 23.93
CA TYR A 764 9.77 -8.93 23.46
C TYR A 764 9.89 -10.01 22.37
N HIS A 765 8.85 -10.84 22.27
CA HIS A 765 8.75 -11.87 21.26
C HIS A 765 7.29 -12.23 20.96
N GLY A 766 7.00 -12.68 19.72
CA GLY A 766 5.72 -13.28 19.32
C GLY A 766 4.45 -12.46 19.63
N PRO A 767 4.29 -11.23 19.10
CA PRO A 767 3.06 -10.47 19.26
C PRO A 767 1.87 -11.17 18.56
N SER A 768 0.70 -11.11 19.19
CA SER A 768 -0.59 -11.58 18.64
C SER A 768 -1.71 -10.59 18.96
N PRO A 769 -2.66 -10.34 18.05
CA PRO A 769 -3.77 -9.44 18.32
C PRO A 769 -4.77 -10.05 19.31
N LEU A 770 -5.37 -9.19 20.13
CA LEU A 770 -6.57 -9.46 20.93
C LEU A 770 -7.81 -8.86 20.23
N PRO A 771 -9.02 -9.40 20.49
CA PRO A 771 -10.24 -8.90 19.85
C PRO A 771 -10.53 -7.43 20.17
N ASP A 772 -10.10 -6.90 21.31
CA ASP A 772 -10.31 -5.49 21.71
C ASP A 772 -9.26 -4.51 21.16
N GLY A 773 -8.38 -4.96 20.26
CA GLY A 773 -7.35 -4.13 19.64
C GLY A 773 -6.06 -3.95 20.45
N ARG A 774 -5.93 -4.63 21.60
CA ARG A 774 -4.65 -4.78 22.32
C ARG A 774 -3.86 -5.98 21.78
N LEU A 775 -2.72 -6.29 22.41
CA LEU A 775 -1.79 -7.35 22.01
C LEU A 775 -1.52 -8.31 23.16
N LEU A 776 -1.39 -9.60 22.85
CA LEU A 776 -0.63 -10.55 23.67
C LEU A 776 0.80 -10.58 23.16
N VAL A 777 1.79 -10.55 24.05
CA VAL A 777 3.20 -10.59 23.67
C VAL A 777 3.97 -11.34 24.76
N SER A 778 4.97 -12.13 24.38
CA SER A 778 5.93 -12.70 25.32
C SER A 778 6.97 -11.65 25.72
N TYR A 779 7.25 -11.50 27.01
CA TYR A 779 8.18 -10.50 27.55
C TYR A 779 9.12 -11.08 28.60
N ALA A 780 10.43 -10.92 28.39
CA ALA A 780 11.45 -11.22 29.37
C ALA A 780 11.95 -9.92 30.02
N ALA A 781 11.82 -9.81 31.34
CA ALA A 781 12.22 -8.62 32.10
C ALA A 781 13.74 -8.58 32.38
N GLY A 782 14.29 -7.39 32.62
CA GLY A 782 15.67 -7.23 33.11
C GLY A 782 16.78 -7.63 32.13
N VAL A 783 16.43 -7.91 30.87
CA VAL A 783 17.40 -8.23 29.82
C VAL A 783 18.18 -6.96 29.45
N THR A 784 19.50 -7.01 29.58
CA THR A 784 20.40 -5.86 29.27
C THR A 784 21.37 -6.12 28.11
N ASP A 785 21.53 -7.39 27.73
CA ASP A 785 22.34 -7.88 26.61
C ASP A 785 21.53 -8.93 25.83
N LEU A 786 21.04 -8.56 24.63
CA LEU A 786 20.28 -9.47 23.78
C LEU A 786 21.15 -10.57 23.16
N ALA A 787 22.47 -10.40 23.12
CA ALA A 787 23.40 -11.42 22.64
C ALA A 787 23.72 -12.48 23.69
N SER A 788 23.35 -12.26 24.96
CA SER A 788 23.65 -13.18 26.07
C SER A 788 22.72 -13.01 27.27
N PHE A 789 21.51 -13.60 27.20
CA PHE A 789 20.60 -13.69 28.35
C PHE A 789 19.95 -15.08 28.47
N SER A 790 19.48 -15.39 29.68
CA SER A 790 18.59 -16.53 29.93
C SER A 790 17.16 -16.07 29.66
N ALA A 791 16.45 -16.84 28.85
CA ALA A 791 15.03 -16.60 28.62
C ALA A 791 14.24 -16.83 29.92
N ASP A 792 13.21 -16.01 30.12
CA ASP A 792 12.25 -16.05 31.24
C ASP A 792 11.01 -15.27 30.77
N PHE A 793 10.40 -15.77 29.69
CA PHE A 793 9.34 -15.05 28.99
C PHE A 793 7.99 -15.27 29.63
N ASP A 794 7.43 -14.20 30.21
CA ASP A 794 6.02 -14.14 30.63
C ASP A 794 5.11 -13.79 29.44
N VAL A 795 3.82 -14.14 29.49
CA VAL A 795 2.81 -13.54 28.59
C VAL A 795 2.24 -12.28 29.23
N VAL A 796 2.36 -11.16 28.52
CA VAL A 796 1.82 -9.86 28.93
C VAL A 796 0.82 -9.33 27.92
N ILE A 797 -0.10 -8.49 28.38
CA ILE A 797 -0.95 -7.66 27.53
C ILE A 797 -0.25 -6.31 27.32
N ALA A 798 -0.14 -5.89 26.07
CA ALA A 798 0.35 -4.59 25.65
C ALA A 798 -0.76 -3.80 24.94
N ASP A 799 -1.02 -2.58 25.38
CA ASP A 799 -1.91 -1.64 24.68
C ASP A 799 -1.08 -0.80 23.69
N PRO A 800 -1.31 -0.89 22.37
CA PRO A 800 -0.59 -0.09 21.38
C PRO A 800 -0.62 1.42 21.63
N LEU A 801 -1.60 1.91 22.40
CA LEU A 801 -1.77 3.33 22.73
C LEU A 801 -1.09 3.74 24.05
N ARG A 802 -0.57 2.79 24.84
CA ARG A 802 0.13 3.06 26.11
C ARG A 802 1.55 2.50 26.05
N PRO A 803 2.50 3.27 25.48
CA PRO A 803 3.89 2.85 25.36
C PRO A 803 4.48 2.37 26.69
N GLY A 804 5.09 1.18 26.68
CA GLY A 804 5.76 0.55 27.83
C GLY A 804 4.84 0.02 28.94
N GLU A 805 3.53 0.30 28.92
CA GLU A 805 2.59 -0.19 29.95
C GLU A 805 2.17 -1.63 29.64
N ARG A 806 2.65 -2.57 30.44
CA ARG A 806 2.36 -4.01 30.32
C ARG A 806 1.56 -4.52 31.51
N VAL A 807 0.59 -5.41 31.24
CA VAL A 807 -0.18 -6.12 32.25
C VAL A 807 0.20 -7.60 32.19
N PRO A 808 0.87 -8.17 33.22
CA PRO A 808 1.16 -9.60 33.26
C PRO A 808 -0.12 -10.44 33.22
N LEU A 809 -0.12 -11.51 32.43
CA LEU A 809 -1.27 -12.40 32.25
C LEU A 809 -0.93 -13.85 32.64
N LEU A 810 0.17 -14.37 32.10
CA LEU A 810 0.75 -15.66 32.50
C LEU A 810 2.19 -15.41 32.93
N THR A 811 2.56 -15.97 34.08
CA THR A 811 3.90 -15.84 34.65
C THR A 811 4.32 -17.16 35.28
N GLY A 812 5.51 -17.64 34.96
CA GLY A 812 6.00 -18.94 35.41
C GLY A 812 7.51 -19.01 35.52
N PRO A 813 8.06 -20.16 35.99
CA PRO A 813 9.49 -20.46 35.91
C PRO A 813 9.93 -20.98 34.53
N ASP A 814 8.98 -21.14 33.61
CA ASP A 814 9.16 -21.62 32.24
C ASP A 814 9.01 -20.45 31.26
N ASP A 815 9.53 -20.60 30.05
CA ASP A 815 9.23 -19.67 28.96
C ASP A 815 7.82 -19.92 28.42
N GLU A 816 6.97 -18.89 28.45
CA GLU A 816 5.69 -18.84 27.77
C GLU A 816 5.77 -18.04 26.45
N LEU A 817 5.81 -18.77 25.33
CA LEU A 817 6.13 -18.25 24.00
C LEU A 817 4.95 -18.34 23.02
N TRP A 818 4.95 -17.41 22.06
CA TRP A 818 3.98 -17.33 20.95
C TRP A 818 2.51 -17.43 21.39
N PRO A 819 2.07 -16.57 22.33
CA PRO A 819 0.66 -16.54 22.72
C PRO A 819 -0.21 -16.15 21.54
N VAL A 820 -1.30 -16.87 21.30
CA VAL A 820 -2.33 -16.56 20.30
C VAL A 820 -3.72 -16.67 20.92
N ALA A 821 -4.55 -15.68 20.67
CA ALA A 821 -5.92 -15.65 21.16
C ALA A 821 -6.86 -16.46 20.25
N VAL A 822 -7.76 -17.24 20.87
CA VAL A 822 -8.80 -18.02 20.18
C VAL A 822 -10.10 -17.22 20.19
N TYR A 823 -10.45 -16.66 19.04
CA TYR A 823 -11.67 -15.90 18.80
C TYR A 823 -11.99 -15.81 17.31
N GLY A 824 -13.25 -15.54 16.95
CA GLY A 824 -13.66 -15.38 15.57
C GLY A 824 -13.36 -13.98 15.02
N LYS A 825 -12.81 -13.94 13.80
CA LYS A 825 -12.45 -12.74 13.05
C LYS A 825 -13.39 -12.59 11.86
N SER A 826 -13.69 -11.34 11.52
CA SER A 826 -14.50 -11.06 10.33
C SER A 826 -13.73 -11.36 9.04
N ASP A 827 -14.34 -12.12 8.13
CA ASP A 827 -13.79 -12.51 6.82
C ASP A 827 -14.35 -11.66 5.66
N VAL A 828 -14.88 -10.46 5.94
CA VAL A 828 -15.61 -9.60 4.98
C VAL A 828 -14.98 -9.49 3.59
N LEU A 829 -13.65 -9.53 3.48
CA LEU A 829 -12.93 -9.43 2.21
C LEU A 829 -12.48 -10.76 1.63
N GLY A 830 -12.49 -11.83 2.43
CA GLY A 830 -11.93 -13.13 2.09
C GLY A 830 -10.44 -13.05 1.74
N VAL A 831 -10.02 -13.92 0.83
CA VAL A 831 -8.66 -13.94 0.29
C VAL A 831 -8.51 -12.94 -0.85
N PHE A 832 -7.49 -12.09 -0.78
CA PHE A 832 -7.14 -11.17 -1.86
C PHE A 832 -6.69 -11.92 -3.12
N ARG A 833 -7.19 -11.49 -4.29
CA ARG A 833 -6.81 -12.02 -5.60
C ARG A 833 -5.99 -11.02 -6.40
N SER A 834 -4.99 -11.54 -7.09
CA SER A 834 -4.15 -10.81 -8.05
C SER A 834 -5.00 -10.09 -9.09
N ARG A 835 -4.67 -8.81 -9.33
CA ARG A 835 -5.38 -7.93 -10.26
C ARG A 835 -4.47 -6.84 -10.79
N ILE A 836 -4.65 -6.48 -12.07
CA ILE A 836 -3.78 -5.53 -12.78
C ILE A 836 -4.06 -4.05 -12.42
N ASP A 837 -5.13 -3.77 -11.66
CA ASP A 837 -5.50 -2.44 -11.14
C ASP A 837 -4.98 -2.16 -9.72
N GLU A 838 -4.30 -3.13 -9.13
CA GLU A 838 -3.62 -2.92 -7.87
C GLU A 838 -2.38 -2.06 -8.10
N VAL A 839 -2.28 -0.96 -7.35
CA VAL A 839 -1.23 0.04 -7.56
C VAL A 839 0.10 -0.50 -7.02
N ASN A 840 0.07 -1.21 -5.90
CA ASN A 840 1.25 -1.79 -5.26
C ASN A 840 1.55 -3.23 -5.74
N GLY A 841 1.01 -3.71 -6.85
CA GLY A 841 0.98 -5.15 -7.09
C GLY A 841 0.20 -5.51 -8.35
N ALA A 842 0.48 -4.79 -9.43
CA ALA A 842 -0.19 -4.94 -10.71
C ALA A 842 0.23 -6.26 -11.37
N VAL A 843 -0.46 -7.33 -10.97
CA VAL A 843 -0.16 -8.70 -11.40
C VAL A 843 -1.44 -9.43 -11.81
N LEU A 844 -1.32 -10.39 -12.71
CA LEU A 844 -2.38 -11.33 -13.08
C LEU A 844 -1.76 -12.71 -13.28
N LEU A 845 -2.48 -13.77 -12.92
CA LEU A 845 -2.09 -15.13 -13.26
C LEU A 845 -2.78 -15.54 -14.57
N ASP A 846 -1.98 -15.81 -15.60
CA ASP A 846 -2.41 -16.21 -16.94
C ASP A 846 -1.90 -17.62 -17.27
N PRO A 847 -2.76 -18.65 -17.16
CA PRO A 847 -2.41 -20.02 -17.50
C PRO A 847 -1.86 -20.22 -18.92
N ALA A 848 -2.14 -19.30 -19.86
CA ALA A 848 -1.61 -19.37 -21.23
C ALA A 848 -0.08 -19.18 -21.30
N LEU A 849 0.56 -18.72 -20.22
CA LEU A 849 2.02 -18.62 -20.12
C LEU A 849 2.71 -19.97 -19.92
N ASP A 850 2.00 -21.03 -19.55
CA ASP A 850 2.52 -22.41 -19.43
C ASP A 850 3.77 -22.50 -18.54
N GLY A 851 3.67 -22.02 -17.30
CA GLY A 851 4.74 -22.01 -16.31
C GLY A 851 5.77 -20.89 -16.47
N ARG A 852 5.68 -20.06 -17.51
CA ARG A 852 6.52 -18.87 -17.69
C ARG A 852 5.93 -17.67 -16.95
N SER A 853 6.77 -16.64 -16.73
CA SER A 853 6.33 -15.36 -16.19
C SER A 853 6.71 -14.24 -17.15
N GLU A 854 5.76 -13.38 -17.48
CA GLU A 854 5.99 -12.19 -18.30
C GLU A 854 6.09 -10.96 -17.40
N VAL A 855 7.21 -10.25 -17.48
CA VAL A 855 7.48 -9.10 -16.63
C VAL A 855 7.68 -7.88 -17.49
N THR A 856 6.83 -6.87 -17.26
CA THR A 856 7.01 -5.52 -17.83
C THR A 856 7.54 -4.60 -16.74
N ILE A 857 8.69 -3.99 -16.96
CA ILE A 857 9.26 -2.96 -16.10
C ILE A 857 8.90 -1.61 -16.73
N LEU A 858 8.14 -0.78 -16.01
CA LEU A 858 7.62 0.48 -16.54
C LEU A 858 8.70 1.58 -16.65
N ASP A 859 9.72 1.54 -15.78
CA ASP A 859 10.90 2.41 -15.84
C ASP A 859 12.04 1.73 -15.06
N THR A 860 13.04 1.23 -15.78
CA THR A 860 14.18 0.47 -15.22
C THR A 860 15.05 1.34 -14.31
N PRO A 861 15.39 2.59 -14.68
CA PRO A 861 16.11 3.47 -13.75
C PRO A 861 15.37 3.77 -12.45
N ILE A 862 14.04 3.95 -12.47
CA ILE A 862 13.25 4.10 -11.23
C ILE A 862 13.30 2.82 -10.39
N LEU A 863 13.17 1.64 -11.02
CA LEU A 863 13.28 0.36 -10.34
C LEU A 863 14.63 0.24 -9.63
N ALA A 864 15.72 0.53 -10.34
CA ALA A 864 17.07 0.52 -9.78
C ALA A 864 17.20 1.44 -8.56
N SER A 865 16.63 2.65 -8.62
CA SER A 865 16.67 3.56 -7.47
C SER A 865 16.02 2.95 -6.22
N LEU A 866 14.91 2.21 -6.37
CA LEU A 866 14.18 1.58 -5.26
C LEU A 866 14.88 0.31 -4.76
N LEU A 867 15.56 -0.42 -5.64
CA LEU A 867 16.28 -1.66 -5.32
C LEU A 867 17.57 -1.45 -4.53
N PHE A 868 18.17 -0.26 -4.51
CA PHE A 868 19.43 -0.06 -3.78
C PHE A 868 19.24 0.79 -2.52
N GLN A 869 18.44 1.84 -2.57
CA GLN A 869 18.14 2.68 -1.42
C GLN A 869 16.75 3.30 -1.55
N ASN A 870 15.89 3.11 -0.54
CA ASN A 870 14.60 3.77 -0.50
C ASN A 870 14.61 4.83 0.62
N THR A 871 14.80 6.09 0.23
CA THR A 871 14.77 7.26 1.11
C THR A 871 13.93 8.37 0.48
N ARG A 872 13.52 9.34 1.28
CA ARG A 872 12.80 10.55 0.85
C ARG A 872 13.73 11.68 0.39
N SER A 873 15.05 11.53 0.53
CA SER A 873 16.05 12.58 0.20
C SER A 873 16.22 12.88 -1.29
N GLY A 874 15.48 12.18 -2.16
CA GLY A 874 15.59 12.27 -3.61
C GLY A 874 16.28 11.06 -4.22
N ARG A 875 16.25 10.96 -5.56
CA ARG A 875 16.66 9.77 -6.31
C ARG A 875 17.80 10.08 -7.26
N ARG A 876 18.79 9.21 -7.26
CA ARG A 876 19.84 9.17 -8.28
C ARG A 876 19.45 8.14 -9.32
N VAL A 877 19.38 8.57 -10.58
CA VAL A 877 18.78 7.79 -11.65
C VAL A 877 19.68 7.84 -12.87
N GLU A 878 20.23 6.67 -13.24
CA GLU A 878 21.14 6.51 -14.37
C GLU A 878 20.36 6.04 -15.61
N ILE A 879 20.57 6.69 -16.75
CA ILE A 879 19.81 6.42 -18.00
C ILE A 879 20.63 5.52 -18.91
N GLY A 880 19.95 4.61 -19.63
CA GLY A 880 20.60 3.70 -20.58
C GLY A 880 21.22 2.46 -19.92
N ASN A 881 20.89 2.22 -18.66
CA ASN A 881 21.35 1.09 -17.89
C ASN A 881 20.97 -0.23 -18.54
N ILE A 882 21.88 -1.18 -18.44
CA ILE A 882 21.63 -2.57 -18.76
C ILE A 882 21.03 -3.25 -17.53
N LEU A 883 20.05 -4.13 -17.73
CA LEU A 883 19.53 -5.01 -16.69
C LEU A 883 19.97 -6.45 -16.98
N GLU A 884 20.82 -7.00 -16.13
CA GLU A 884 21.18 -8.42 -16.17
C GLU A 884 20.33 -9.21 -15.18
N ILE A 885 19.88 -10.38 -15.62
CA ILE A 885 19.09 -11.32 -14.82
C ILE A 885 19.94 -12.55 -14.55
N TRP A 886 20.03 -12.92 -13.28
CA TRP A 886 20.78 -14.07 -12.80
C TRP A 886 19.88 -14.95 -11.94
N GLU A 887 19.94 -16.27 -12.12
CA GLU A 887 19.37 -17.23 -11.19
C GLU A 887 20.36 -17.45 -10.05
N SER A 888 19.91 -17.32 -8.79
CA SER A 888 20.67 -17.83 -7.65
C SER A 888 20.60 -19.36 -7.65
N LEU A 889 21.73 -20.02 -7.42
CA LEU A 889 21.81 -21.47 -7.34
C LEU A 889 22.11 -21.92 -5.91
N PRO A 890 21.52 -23.03 -5.44
CA PRO A 890 21.79 -23.56 -4.11
C PRO A 890 23.25 -24.05 -4.01
N PRO A 891 23.73 -24.29 -2.77
CA PRO A 891 24.88 -25.14 -2.52
C PRO A 891 24.82 -26.44 -3.34
N GLU A 892 25.96 -26.84 -3.90
CA GLU A 892 26.04 -28.10 -4.65
C GLU A 892 25.72 -29.30 -3.75
N PRO A 893 25.16 -30.40 -4.29
CA PRO A 893 24.89 -31.60 -3.50
C PRO A 893 26.12 -32.05 -2.69
N GLY A 894 25.93 -32.28 -1.39
CA GLY A 894 27.00 -32.65 -0.45
C GLY A 894 27.75 -31.48 0.19
N VAL A 895 27.50 -30.23 -0.21
CA VAL A 895 28.04 -29.04 0.47
C VAL A 895 27.18 -28.73 1.70
N THR A 896 27.63 -29.21 2.87
CA THR A 896 26.94 -29.04 4.17
C THR A 896 27.68 -28.09 5.13
N SER A 897 28.69 -27.38 4.64
CA SER A 897 29.44 -26.39 5.42
C SER A 897 30.16 -25.42 4.50
N PHE A 898 30.55 -24.25 5.02
CA PHE A 898 31.39 -23.31 4.27
C PHE A 898 32.73 -23.92 3.87
N ALA A 899 33.34 -24.77 4.71
CA ALA A 899 34.59 -25.44 4.37
C ALA A 899 34.48 -26.34 3.12
N ALA A 900 33.30 -26.90 2.87
CA ALA A 900 33.01 -27.72 1.70
C ALA A 900 32.63 -26.89 0.45
N GLY A 901 32.30 -25.60 0.60
CA GLY A 901 31.77 -24.76 -0.48
C GLY A 901 32.79 -24.24 -1.49
N GLY A 902 34.09 -24.40 -1.24
CA GLY A 902 35.17 -24.10 -2.19
C GLY A 902 35.16 -22.64 -2.67
N ALA A 903 35.30 -22.45 -3.99
CA ALA A 903 35.43 -21.12 -4.62
C ALA A 903 34.14 -20.27 -4.57
N TYR A 904 33.02 -20.85 -4.15
CA TYR A 904 31.75 -20.13 -4.01
C TYR A 904 31.58 -19.51 -2.62
N VAL A 905 32.53 -19.70 -1.70
CA VAL A 905 32.47 -19.11 -0.36
C VAL A 905 33.25 -17.80 -0.31
N THR A 906 32.60 -16.78 0.22
CA THR A 906 33.18 -15.46 0.48
C THR A 906 32.92 -15.05 1.93
N ASP A 907 33.81 -14.23 2.49
CA ASP A 907 33.67 -13.64 3.81
C ASP A 907 33.41 -12.13 3.71
N ASP A 908 32.59 -11.60 4.60
CA ASP A 908 32.39 -10.16 4.78
C ASP A 908 32.13 -9.82 6.26
N ALA A 909 31.71 -8.58 6.54
CA ALA A 909 31.39 -8.11 7.90
C ALA A 909 30.25 -8.90 8.59
N TYR A 910 29.48 -9.67 7.82
CA TYR A 910 28.38 -10.51 8.25
C TYR A 910 28.79 -12.00 8.32
N GLY A 911 30.08 -12.32 8.19
CA GLY A 911 30.61 -13.68 8.22
C GLY A 911 30.61 -14.35 6.85
N SER A 912 30.83 -15.67 6.81
CA SER A 912 30.88 -16.43 5.56
C SER A 912 29.51 -16.51 4.85
N LEU A 913 29.54 -16.66 3.54
CA LEU A 913 28.37 -16.80 2.66
C LEU A 913 28.75 -17.65 1.44
N TYR A 914 27.83 -18.51 0.99
CA TYR A 914 27.94 -19.21 -0.28
C TYR A 914 27.24 -18.42 -1.40
N VAL A 915 27.90 -18.22 -2.54
CA VAL A 915 27.36 -17.47 -3.69
C VAL A 915 27.64 -18.22 -4.98
N ARG A 916 26.58 -18.76 -5.59
CA ARG A 916 26.63 -19.39 -6.91
C ARG A 916 25.45 -18.88 -7.73
N ARG A 917 25.70 -18.46 -8.97
CA ARG A 917 24.69 -17.86 -9.84
C ARG A 917 24.84 -18.35 -11.27
N ALA A 918 23.71 -18.50 -11.97
CA ALA A 918 23.67 -18.72 -13.42
C ALA A 918 23.18 -17.47 -14.12
N PHE A 919 23.88 -17.06 -15.18
CA PHE A 919 23.44 -15.94 -16.02
C PHE A 919 22.26 -16.37 -16.90
N LEU A 920 21.13 -15.66 -16.81
CA LEU A 920 19.96 -15.94 -17.66
C LEU A 920 19.98 -15.09 -18.92
N GLY A 921 20.42 -13.84 -18.78
CA GLY A 921 20.63 -12.96 -19.92
C GLY A 921 20.49 -11.49 -19.55
N GLN A 922 20.43 -10.67 -20.58
CA GLN A 922 20.48 -9.23 -20.50
C GLN A 922 19.24 -8.63 -21.17
N VAL A 923 18.54 -7.77 -20.43
CA VAL A 923 17.42 -6.97 -20.94
C VAL A 923 17.91 -5.55 -21.17
N LYS A 924 17.66 -5.03 -22.38
CA LYS A 924 17.98 -3.64 -22.73
C LYS A 924 16.70 -2.82 -22.64
N PRO A 925 16.65 -1.78 -21.79
CA PRO A 925 15.51 -0.88 -21.76
C PRO A 925 15.32 -0.15 -23.10
N TYR A 926 14.06 0.16 -23.39
CA TYR A 926 13.62 1.01 -24.48
C TYR A 926 13.98 2.49 -24.21
N ALA A 927 13.68 3.39 -25.16
CA ALA A 927 14.10 4.78 -25.07
C ALA A 927 13.44 5.53 -23.89
N ASP A 928 12.23 5.13 -23.51
CA ASP A 928 11.52 5.63 -22.34
C ASP A 928 11.97 4.97 -21.01
N GLY A 929 12.93 4.05 -21.06
CA GLY A 929 13.44 3.32 -19.90
C GLY A 929 12.64 2.08 -19.51
N SER A 930 11.52 1.81 -20.19
CA SER A 930 10.74 0.60 -19.98
C SER A 930 11.42 -0.64 -20.53
N ALA A 931 11.03 -1.82 -20.07
CA ALA A 931 11.59 -3.09 -20.54
C ALA A 931 10.56 -4.22 -20.41
N GLN A 932 10.72 -5.28 -21.19
CA GLN A 932 9.88 -6.47 -21.10
C GLN A 932 10.72 -7.74 -21.22
N MET A 933 10.44 -8.73 -20.38
CA MET A 933 11.15 -10.01 -20.36
C MET A 933 10.21 -11.17 -20.07
N LEU A 934 10.60 -12.35 -20.55
CA LEU A 934 9.95 -13.62 -20.26
C LEU A 934 10.92 -14.51 -19.48
N LEU A 935 10.47 -15.05 -18.35
CA LEU A 935 11.26 -15.86 -17.43
C LEU A 935 10.63 -17.25 -17.25
N ARG A 936 11.44 -18.20 -16.80
CA ARG A 936 10.90 -19.41 -16.14
C ARG A 936 10.27 -18.96 -14.82
N GLY A 937 9.00 -19.27 -14.60
CA GLY A 937 8.34 -18.88 -13.36
C GLY A 937 8.81 -19.69 -12.17
N GLY A 938 8.81 -19.07 -10.99
CA GLY A 938 9.25 -19.67 -9.74
C GLY A 938 10.76 -19.74 -9.55
N VAL A 939 11.59 -19.20 -10.45
CA VAL A 939 13.05 -19.23 -10.25
C VAL A 939 13.53 -18.09 -9.34
N PRO A 940 14.43 -18.33 -8.37
CA PRO A 940 15.01 -17.28 -7.53
C PRO A 940 16.00 -16.46 -8.34
N ILE A 941 15.70 -15.18 -8.56
CA ILE A 941 16.53 -14.29 -9.37
C ILE A 941 17.16 -13.16 -8.55
N VAL A 942 18.30 -12.70 -9.03
CA VAL A 942 18.89 -11.41 -8.67
C VAL A 942 19.13 -10.57 -9.92
N LEU A 943 18.90 -9.27 -9.78
CA LEU A 943 19.14 -8.29 -10.83
C LEU A 943 20.53 -7.67 -10.65
N ALA A 944 21.23 -7.39 -11.75
CA ALA A 944 22.42 -6.55 -11.74
C ALA A 944 22.27 -5.40 -12.74
N THR A 945 22.64 -4.20 -12.33
CA THR A 945 22.52 -3.00 -13.17
C THR A 945 23.59 -1.97 -12.82
N ASP A 946 23.78 -1.00 -13.71
CA ASP A 946 24.74 0.07 -13.51
C ASP A 946 24.14 1.15 -12.61
N ILE A 947 24.71 1.36 -11.43
CA ILE A 947 24.26 2.37 -10.47
C ILE A 947 25.47 2.97 -9.77
N ARG A 948 25.35 4.24 -9.36
CA ARG A 948 26.39 4.90 -8.58
C ARG A 948 26.07 4.82 -7.09
N LEU A 949 26.75 3.92 -6.38
CA LEU A 949 26.72 3.86 -4.93
C LEU A 949 27.63 4.94 -4.31
N ALA A 950 27.49 5.14 -3.00
CA ALA A 950 28.34 6.03 -2.22
C ALA A 950 29.80 5.56 -2.30
N GLY A 951 30.70 6.46 -2.68
CA GLY A 951 32.12 6.16 -2.89
C GLY A 951 32.47 5.77 -4.32
N ASP A 952 31.49 5.43 -5.16
CA ASP A 952 31.77 5.08 -6.55
C ASP A 952 32.24 6.29 -7.37
N PRO A 953 33.31 6.15 -8.18
CA PRO A 953 33.82 7.24 -9.01
C PRO A 953 32.86 7.59 -10.16
N ALA A 954 32.05 6.62 -10.62
CA ALA A 954 31.06 6.71 -11.68
C ALA A 954 30.01 5.60 -11.48
N PRO A 955 28.89 5.55 -12.23
CA PRO A 955 28.01 4.38 -12.21
C PRO A 955 28.77 3.10 -12.53
N MET A 956 28.63 2.08 -11.67
CA MET A 956 29.29 0.78 -11.81
C MET A 956 28.27 -0.35 -11.73
N ARG A 957 28.64 -1.53 -12.20
CA ARG A 957 27.78 -2.71 -12.15
C ARG A 957 27.66 -3.22 -10.72
N HIS A 958 26.45 -3.22 -10.17
CA HIS A 958 26.16 -3.79 -8.86
C HIS A 958 25.00 -4.79 -8.93
N PHE A 959 25.07 -5.83 -8.10
CA PHE A 959 23.94 -6.73 -7.85
C PHE A 959 22.99 -6.11 -6.84
N GLN A 960 21.69 -6.26 -7.07
CA GLN A 960 20.71 -6.03 -6.01
C GLN A 960 21.02 -6.98 -4.84
N ARG A 961 20.82 -6.51 -3.61
CA ARG A 961 21.20 -7.23 -2.38
C ARG A 961 20.09 -8.17 -1.88
N GLU A 962 19.23 -8.65 -2.77
CA GLU A 962 18.11 -9.52 -2.43
C GLU A 962 17.68 -10.42 -3.58
N GLU A 963 17.22 -11.61 -3.25
CA GLU A 963 16.50 -12.46 -4.18
C GLU A 963 15.06 -11.97 -4.35
N MET A 964 14.52 -12.21 -5.54
CA MET A 964 13.11 -12.04 -5.85
C MET A 964 12.65 -13.20 -6.74
N GLN A 965 11.34 -13.32 -6.91
CA GLN A 965 10.72 -14.30 -7.78
C GLN A 965 9.59 -13.66 -8.57
N PHE A 966 9.23 -14.30 -9.67
CA PHE A 966 7.94 -14.13 -10.34
C PHE A 966 7.25 -15.48 -10.38
N TYR A 967 5.99 -15.55 -10.01
CA TYR A 967 5.25 -16.79 -9.88
C TYR A 967 5.02 -17.46 -11.25
N PRO A 968 4.98 -18.80 -11.35
CA PRO A 968 4.57 -19.46 -12.59
C PRO A 968 3.23 -18.91 -13.07
N ASN A 969 3.15 -18.59 -14.37
CA ASN A 969 1.99 -17.95 -15.02
C ASN A 969 1.75 -16.48 -14.65
N GLU A 970 2.68 -15.81 -13.97
CA GLU A 970 2.50 -14.40 -13.60
C GLU A 970 2.78 -13.44 -14.76
N ARG A 971 1.83 -12.55 -15.04
CA ARG A 971 2.03 -11.30 -15.77
C ARG A 971 2.21 -10.18 -14.75
N ALA A 972 3.42 -9.66 -14.62
CA ALA A 972 3.75 -8.63 -13.64
C ALA A 972 4.10 -7.30 -14.29
N ARG A 973 3.62 -6.21 -13.70
CA ARG A 973 4.11 -4.85 -13.96
C ARG A 973 4.92 -4.37 -12.77
N GLN A 974 6.18 -4.03 -13.02
CA GLN A 974 7.14 -3.60 -12.02
C GLN A 974 7.53 -2.14 -12.24
N SER A 975 7.90 -1.44 -11.17
CA SER A 975 8.24 -0.01 -11.19
C SER A 975 7.09 0.91 -11.60
N PHE A 976 7.39 2.19 -11.82
CA PHE A 976 6.45 3.23 -12.23
C PHE A 976 7.09 4.18 -13.25
N PRO A 977 6.33 4.71 -14.22
CA PRO A 977 6.82 5.74 -15.11
C PRO A 977 7.28 6.96 -14.32
N ARG A 978 8.52 7.42 -14.56
CA ARG A 978 9.11 8.56 -13.85
C ARG A 978 8.24 9.82 -13.78
N PRO A 979 7.52 10.25 -14.85
CA PRO A 979 6.65 11.42 -14.78
C PRO A 979 5.46 11.27 -13.82
N LEU A 980 5.11 10.04 -13.43
CA LEU A 980 3.99 9.74 -12.54
C LEU A 980 4.44 9.40 -11.10
N PHE A 981 5.75 9.19 -10.90
CA PHE A 981 6.29 8.73 -9.62
C PHE A 981 5.92 9.65 -8.45
N ASN A 982 6.08 10.97 -8.61
CA ASN A 982 5.83 11.91 -7.53
C ASN A 982 4.38 11.87 -7.03
N GLY A 983 3.41 11.72 -7.94
CA GLY A 983 2.00 11.76 -7.58
C GLY A 983 1.42 10.46 -7.06
N MET A 984 2.04 9.34 -7.45
CA MET A 984 1.65 8.02 -6.95
C MET A 984 2.56 7.62 -5.78
N CYS A 985 3.83 7.35 -6.04
CA CYS A 985 4.74 6.81 -5.04
C CYS A 985 5.31 7.85 -4.08
N GLY A 986 5.40 9.12 -4.52
CA GLY A 986 6.10 10.17 -3.78
C GLY A 986 5.50 10.46 -2.41
N GLY A 987 4.19 10.21 -2.25
CA GLY A 987 3.51 10.25 -0.96
C GLY A 987 4.23 9.43 0.10
N CYS A 988 4.61 8.20 -0.21
CA CYS A 988 5.24 7.28 0.75
C CYS A 988 6.76 7.26 0.66
N HIS A 989 7.32 7.52 -0.52
CA HIS A 989 8.74 7.33 -0.84
C HIS A 989 9.52 8.62 -1.08
N GLY A 990 8.90 9.78 -0.88
CA GLY A 990 9.44 11.09 -1.24
C GLY A 990 9.46 11.33 -2.74
N SER A 991 9.54 12.59 -3.16
CA SER A 991 9.60 12.93 -4.58
C SER A 991 10.92 12.51 -5.22
N PHE A 992 10.95 12.52 -6.54
CA PHE A 992 12.11 12.19 -7.35
C PHE A 992 13.34 13.05 -7.03
N ASP A 993 13.16 14.34 -6.75
CA ASP A 993 14.23 15.29 -6.43
C ASP A 993 14.41 15.55 -4.92
N GLY A 994 13.56 14.93 -4.09
CA GLY A 994 13.57 15.11 -2.64
C GLY A 994 13.00 16.45 -2.18
N ALA A 995 12.21 17.14 -3.01
CA ALA A 995 11.38 18.26 -2.58
C ALA A 995 9.94 17.78 -2.31
N GLU A 996 9.50 17.81 -1.06
CA GLU A 996 8.17 17.32 -0.66
C GLU A 996 7.04 18.06 -1.36
N VAL A 997 7.22 19.36 -1.63
CA VAL A 997 6.24 20.20 -2.35
C VAL A 997 5.91 19.71 -3.76
N HIS A 998 6.74 18.83 -4.34
CA HIS A 998 6.48 18.21 -5.65
C HIS A 998 5.64 16.93 -5.57
N VAL A 999 5.33 16.44 -4.37
CA VAL A 999 4.45 15.30 -4.16
C VAL A 999 2.99 15.74 -4.30
N ALA A 1000 2.38 15.46 -5.44
CA ALA A 1000 1.05 15.94 -5.77
C ALA A 1000 0.28 14.93 -6.63
N ALA A 1001 -1.02 14.79 -6.38
CA ALA A 1001 -1.87 13.90 -7.17
C ALA A 1001 -1.74 14.21 -8.67
N ASN A 1002 -1.58 13.17 -9.50
CA ASN A 1002 -1.64 13.37 -10.94
C ASN A 1002 -3.07 13.11 -11.44
N PRO A 1003 -3.79 14.15 -11.90
CA PRO A 1003 -5.18 14.01 -12.35
C PRO A 1003 -5.31 13.14 -13.61
N ASP A 1004 -4.27 13.07 -14.44
CA ASP A 1004 -4.26 12.33 -15.72
C ASP A 1004 -3.37 11.07 -15.64
N VAL A 1005 -3.44 10.36 -14.51
CA VAL A 1005 -2.63 9.15 -14.30
C VAL A 1005 -3.05 8.00 -15.23
N LEU A 1006 -4.35 7.82 -15.48
CA LEU A 1006 -4.88 6.66 -16.20
C LEU A 1006 -4.44 6.61 -17.66
N THR A 1007 -4.52 7.74 -18.38
CA THR A 1007 -4.20 7.76 -19.81
C THR A 1007 -2.69 7.67 -20.05
N ARG A 1008 -1.89 8.27 -19.17
CA ARG A 1008 -0.43 8.37 -19.28
C ARG A 1008 0.29 7.14 -18.75
N ALA A 1009 -0.26 6.43 -17.77
CA ALA A 1009 0.37 5.24 -17.19
C ALA A 1009 0.52 4.08 -18.20
N SER A 1010 -0.32 4.07 -19.24
CA SER A 1010 -0.29 3.05 -20.30
C SER A 1010 0.58 3.46 -21.51
N ALA A 1011 1.08 4.69 -21.55
CA ALA A 1011 1.92 5.19 -22.65
C ALA A 1011 3.39 4.79 -22.43
N VAL A 1012 3.66 3.49 -22.56
CA VAL A 1012 4.96 2.87 -22.33
C VAL A 1012 5.38 2.12 -23.58
N GLU A 1013 6.61 2.33 -24.05
CA GLU A 1013 7.15 1.74 -25.28
C GLU A 1013 7.13 0.21 -25.24
N ALA A 1014 7.33 -0.39 -24.07
CA ALA A 1014 7.22 -1.84 -23.85
C ALA A 1014 5.83 -2.43 -24.16
N PHE A 1015 4.76 -1.62 -24.24
CA PHE A 1015 3.42 -2.09 -24.61
C PHE A 1015 3.13 -2.00 -26.12
N ASP A 1016 4.08 -1.52 -26.94
CA ASP A 1016 3.92 -1.54 -28.40
C ASP A 1016 3.84 -3.00 -28.89
N PRO A 1017 2.76 -3.41 -29.58
CA PRO A 1017 2.56 -4.79 -30.00
C PRO A 1017 3.57 -5.29 -31.05
N SER A 1018 4.39 -4.39 -31.62
CA SER A 1018 5.51 -4.76 -32.49
C SER A 1018 6.79 -5.13 -31.72
N ARG A 1019 6.81 -4.94 -30.40
CA ARG A 1019 7.90 -5.32 -29.50
C ARG A 1019 7.67 -6.73 -28.97
N GLU A 1020 8.72 -7.53 -28.94
CA GLU A 1020 8.71 -8.84 -28.31
C GLU A 1020 9.45 -8.79 -26.96
N PRO A 1021 8.98 -9.50 -25.92
CA PRO A 1021 9.72 -9.66 -24.69
C PRO A 1021 11.11 -10.26 -24.94
N THR A 1022 12.11 -9.84 -24.15
CA THR A 1022 13.39 -10.56 -24.14
C THR A 1022 13.18 -11.95 -23.52
N ASP A 1023 13.33 -13.01 -24.33
CA ASP A 1023 13.15 -14.38 -23.86
C ASP A 1023 14.38 -14.87 -23.09
N LEU A 1024 14.20 -15.08 -21.79
CA LEU A 1024 15.23 -15.57 -20.86
C LEU A 1024 14.86 -16.95 -20.31
N THR A 1025 13.97 -17.68 -21.00
CA THR A 1025 13.51 -19.00 -20.56
C THR A 1025 14.53 -20.11 -20.83
N THR A 1026 15.50 -19.87 -21.74
CA THR A 1026 16.57 -20.81 -22.06
C THR A 1026 17.85 -20.47 -21.30
N VAL A 1027 18.44 -21.45 -20.61
CA VAL A 1027 19.75 -21.27 -19.95
C VAL A 1027 20.84 -21.27 -21.02
N THR A 1028 21.49 -20.12 -21.25
CA THR A 1028 22.66 -20.06 -22.12
C THR A 1028 23.86 -20.64 -21.38
N SER A 1029 24.44 -21.73 -21.89
CA SER A 1029 25.58 -22.44 -21.28
C SER A 1029 26.91 -21.69 -21.34
N THR A 1030 26.91 -20.45 -21.84
CA THR A 1030 28.08 -19.57 -21.82
C THR A 1030 28.18 -18.87 -20.47
N VAL A 1031 28.87 -19.50 -19.53
CA VAL A 1031 29.42 -18.82 -18.35
C VAL A 1031 30.30 -17.66 -18.85
N PRO A 1032 29.94 -16.39 -18.66
CA PRO A 1032 30.92 -15.32 -18.82
C PRO A 1032 32.03 -15.61 -17.82
N GLN A 1033 33.28 -15.73 -18.28
CA GLN A 1033 34.41 -15.84 -17.36
C GLN A 1033 34.30 -14.68 -16.37
N GLY A 1034 34.22 -15.02 -15.08
CA GLY A 1034 33.75 -14.12 -14.04
C GLY A 1034 34.53 -12.80 -14.02
N PRO A 1035 33.90 -11.68 -13.68
CA PRO A 1035 34.66 -10.55 -13.20
C PRO A 1035 35.31 -10.96 -11.88
N GLU A 1036 36.62 -10.73 -11.75
CA GLU A 1036 37.26 -10.63 -10.45
C GLU A 1036 36.40 -9.67 -9.60
N PHE A 1037 35.87 -10.18 -8.49
CA PHE A 1037 35.25 -9.35 -7.46
C PHE A 1037 36.30 -8.37 -6.94
N PRO A 1038 36.11 -7.04 -6.99
CA PRO A 1038 36.74 -6.16 -6.00
C PRO A 1038 36.11 -6.38 -4.61
#